data_AF-G3IDU7-F1
#
_entry.id   AF-G3IDU7-F1
#
_cell.length_a   1.000
_cell.length_b   1.000
_cell.length_c   1.000
_cell.angle_alpha   90.00
_cell.angle_beta   90.00
_cell.angle_gamma   90.00
#
_symmetry.space_group_name_H-M   'P 1'
#
loop_
_entity.id
_entity.type
_entity.pdbx_description
1 polymer ?
#
loop_
_entity_poly.entity_id
_entity_poly.type
_entity_poly.pdbx_seq_one_letter_code
_entity_poly.pdbx_strand_id
1 'polypeptide(L)'
;MSPKRSACWVALAPLLCSCALALQGGMLFPRESPSREVKALDGLWRFRADFSENRLQGFEQQWYRQPLRESGPTLDMPVPSSFNDITQEARLRNFIGWVWYEREAILPQRWTQDMDMRVVLRINSAHYYAVVWVNGIHVVEHEGGHLPFEADISKLVQSGPLTTCRVTIAINNTLTPHTLPPGSIIYKADTSMYPKGYFVQDINFDFFNYAGLHRSVVLYTTPTTYIDDITVTTNVEQDIGLVDYWISVKGNEHFQLEVRLLDEDGKVVAQETGDQGQLRVPGANLWWPYLMHDHPAYLYSLEARMTTAGPVSDFYTLPVGIRTVAVTESKFLINGKPFYFHGVNKHEDSDIRGKGFDWPLLMKDFNLLYWLGANSFRTSHYPYSEEVLQLCDRYGIVVIDECPGVGIVLPQSLGNESLRHHLEVMEELVRRDKNHPAVVMWSVANEPSSALKPAGYYFKTLITHTKTLDPTRPVTFVTNTKYDADLGAPYVDVICVNSYFSWYHDYGHLEVIQPQLKSQFENWYKTHKKPVIQSEYGAEAIAGFHEDPPLMFSEEYQKALLENYHSVFDQKRKEYMVGELIWNFADFMTNQTPMRVIGNKKGIFTRQRHPKNVAFILRERYWRIANETRHHHSVPRTQCLGTRPFTF
;
A
#
# COMPACT_ATOMS: atom_id res chain seq x y z
N MET A 1 -0.62 48.45 -50.38
CA MET A 1 -2.10 48.51 -50.28
C MET A 1 -2.67 47.14 -50.58
N SER A 2 -3.16 46.43 -49.56
CA SER A 2 -4.13 45.30 -49.60
C SER A 2 -4.10 44.60 -48.22
N PRO A 3 -5.21 44.05 -47.70
CA PRO A 3 -5.50 44.02 -46.27
C PRO A 3 -5.34 42.64 -45.58
N LYS A 4 -5.51 42.70 -44.25
CA LYS A 4 -5.64 41.64 -43.25
C LYS A 4 -6.44 40.41 -43.70
N ARG A 5 -5.94 39.21 -43.34
CA ARG A 5 -6.77 38.06 -42.93
C ARG A 5 -6.13 37.33 -41.76
N SER A 6 -6.85 37.33 -40.64
CA SER A 6 -6.63 36.48 -39.47
C SER A 6 -6.92 35.02 -39.84
N ALA A 7 -6.03 34.10 -39.48
CA ALA A 7 -6.30 32.66 -39.51
C ALA A 7 -6.24 32.13 -38.07
N CYS A 8 -7.39 31.70 -37.58
CA CYS A 8 -7.53 30.92 -36.35
C CYS A 8 -6.77 29.60 -36.52
N TRP A 9 -5.80 29.33 -35.65
CA TRP A 9 -5.28 27.98 -35.46
C TRP A 9 -6.25 27.23 -34.56
N VAL A 10 -7.20 26.53 -35.17
CA VAL A 10 -7.95 25.47 -34.50
C VAL A 10 -6.97 24.30 -34.35
N ALA A 11 -6.49 24.07 -33.13
CA ALA A 11 -5.72 22.90 -32.77
C ALA A 11 -6.63 21.67 -32.81
N LEU A 12 -6.57 20.91 -33.90
CA LEU A 12 -7.08 19.55 -33.98
C LEU A 12 -5.99 18.60 -33.44
N ALA A 13 -6.12 18.22 -32.17
CA ALA A 13 -5.63 16.95 -31.65
C ALA A 13 -6.86 16.23 -31.08
N PRO A 14 -7.16 15.00 -31.51
CA PRO A 14 -6.73 13.85 -30.71
C PRO A 14 -6.49 12.57 -31.56
N LEU A 15 -6.27 11.44 -30.88
CA LEU A 15 -6.19 10.05 -31.38
C LEU A 15 -4.77 9.47 -31.56
N LEU A 16 -3.98 9.51 -30.50
CA LEU A 16 -3.07 8.40 -30.16
C LEU A 16 -3.01 8.25 -28.62
N CYS A 17 -4.18 8.04 -28.00
CA CYS A 17 -4.21 7.37 -26.70
C CYS A 17 -4.10 5.88 -27.00
N SER A 18 -2.95 5.29 -26.66
CA SER A 18 -2.85 3.85 -26.50
C SER A 18 -3.95 3.42 -25.53
N CYS A 19 -4.88 2.60 -26.02
CA CYS A 19 -5.85 1.89 -25.20
C CYS A 19 -5.08 0.96 -24.25
N ALA A 20 -4.62 1.49 -23.12
CA ALA A 20 -4.63 0.73 -21.88
C ALA A 20 -6.11 0.50 -21.61
N LEU A 21 -6.55 -0.75 -21.77
CA LEU A 21 -7.90 -1.14 -21.37
C LEU A 21 -7.96 -0.91 -19.87
N ALA A 22 -8.57 0.19 -19.44
CA ALA A 22 -8.83 0.43 -18.03
C ALA A 22 -9.43 -0.84 -17.41
N LEU A 23 -8.90 -1.26 -16.26
CA LEU A 23 -9.42 -2.42 -15.52
C LEU A 23 -10.95 -2.37 -15.46
N GLN A 24 -11.59 -3.47 -15.87
CA GLN A 24 -13.04 -3.56 -15.83
C GLN A 24 -13.51 -3.81 -14.39
N GLY A 25 -14.41 -2.95 -13.91
CA GLY A 25 -15.10 -3.11 -12.62
C GLY A 25 -14.41 -2.43 -11.44
N GLY A 26 -15.21 -2.11 -10.42
CA GLY A 26 -14.73 -1.56 -9.16
C GLY A 26 -14.02 -2.58 -8.27
N MET A 27 -13.58 -2.12 -7.10
CA MET A 27 -12.92 -2.96 -6.09
C MET A 27 -13.22 -2.49 -4.66
N LEU A 28 -14.42 -1.94 -4.45
CA LEU A 28 -14.84 -1.45 -3.14
C LEU A 28 -14.66 -2.52 -2.07
N PHE A 29 -14.14 -2.10 -0.92
CA PHE A 29 -13.97 -3.00 0.22
C PHE A 29 -15.33 -3.60 0.64
N PRO A 30 -15.46 -4.93 0.78
CA PRO A 30 -16.72 -5.53 1.22
C PRO A 30 -17.14 -5.03 2.59
N ARG A 31 -18.40 -4.60 2.70
CA ARG A 31 -18.99 -4.07 3.94
C ARG A 31 -20.37 -4.68 4.13
N GLU A 32 -20.67 -5.03 5.37
CA GLU A 32 -22.03 -5.40 5.76
C GLU A 32 -22.94 -4.17 5.67
N SER A 33 -24.13 -4.36 5.13
CA SER A 33 -25.12 -3.31 4.99
C SER A 33 -26.53 -3.93 4.95
N PRO A 34 -27.62 -3.15 4.94
CA PRO A 34 -28.96 -3.70 4.77
C PRO A 34 -29.14 -4.59 3.53
N SER A 35 -28.29 -4.42 2.50
CA SER A 35 -28.34 -5.17 1.23
C SER A 35 -27.15 -6.11 1.00
N ARG A 36 -26.14 -6.12 1.90
CA ARG A 36 -24.87 -6.82 1.69
C ARG A 36 -24.46 -7.59 2.93
N GLU A 37 -23.98 -8.82 2.73
CA GLU A 37 -23.44 -9.66 3.79
C GLU A 37 -21.99 -10.03 3.51
N VAL A 38 -21.21 -10.24 4.55
CA VAL A 38 -19.81 -10.66 4.45
C VAL A 38 -19.58 -11.88 5.33
N LYS A 39 -18.93 -12.90 4.78
CA LYS A 39 -18.52 -14.11 5.49
C LYS A 39 -17.03 -14.33 5.28
N ALA A 40 -16.26 -14.11 6.34
CA ALA A 40 -14.83 -14.44 6.34
C ALA A 40 -14.60 -15.96 6.20
N LEU A 41 -13.62 -16.32 5.39
CA LEU A 41 -13.10 -17.67 5.23
C LEU A 41 -11.73 -17.82 5.92
N ASP A 42 -11.48 -17.02 6.95
CA ASP A 42 -10.28 -17.06 7.79
C ASP A 42 -10.29 -18.27 8.73
N GLY A 43 -9.11 -18.73 9.14
CA GLY A 43 -8.89 -19.94 9.93
C GLY A 43 -8.03 -20.96 9.20
N LEU A 44 -8.22 -22.25 9.48
CA LEU A 44 -7.40 -23.31 8.91
C LEU A 44 -7.87 -23.70 7.51
N TRP A 45 -6.90 -23.80 6.59
CA TRP A 45 -7.06 -24.31 5.24
C TRP A 45 -6.19 -25.56 5.09
N ARG A 46 -6.67 -26.54 4.30
CA ARG A 46 -5.82 -27.65 3.86
C ARG A 46 -4.76 -27.11 2.93
N PHE A 47 -3.53 -27.57 3.11
CA PHE A 47 -2.37 -27.02 2.44
C PHE A 47 -1.47 -28.11 1.87
N ARG A 48 -0.92 -27.87 0.67
CA ARG A 48 0.08 -28.73 0.06
C ARG A 48 1.01 -27.94 -0.87
N ALA A 49 2.31 -28.07 -0.68
CA ALA A 49 3.31 -27.57 -1.63
C ALA A 49 3.63 -28.64 -2.69
N ASP A 50 3.75 -28.23 -3.95
CA ASP A 50 4.11 -29.12 -5.05
C ASP A 50 5.64 -29.25 -5.17
N PHE A 51 6.20 -30.29 -4.54
CA PHE A 51 7.63 -30.58 -4.58
C PHE A 51 8.06 -31.41 -5.80
N SER A 52 7.20 -31.65 -6.80
CA SER A 52 7.60 -32.36 -8.02
C SER A 52 8.74 -31.64 -8.74
N GLU A 53 9.58 -32.35 -9.49
CA GLU A 53 10.77 -31.74 -10.12
C GLU A 53 10.43 -30.53 -11.01
N ASN A 54 9.32 -30.60 -11.76
CA ASN A 54 8.85 -29.51 -12.61
C ASN A 54 7.91 -28.52 -11.91
N ARG A 55 7.53 -28.77 -10.65
CA ARG A 55 6.58 -28.00 -9.83
C ARG A 55 5.15 -27.93 -10.39
N LEU A 56 4.77 -28.83 -11.31
CA LEU A 56 3.49 -28.78 -12.02
C LEU A 56 2.61 -30.02 -11.81
N GLN A 57 2.99 -30.93 -10.92
CA GLN A 57 2.23 -32.15 -10.66
C GLN A 57 0.78 -31.85 -10.24
N GLY A 58 0.55 -30.77 -9.48
CA GLY A 58 -0.79 -30.39 -9.07
C GLY A 58 -1.73 -30.03 -10.23
N PHE A 59 -1.17 -29.45 -11.29
CA PHE A 59 -1.92 -29.16 -12.52
C PHE A 59 -2.05 -30.40 -13.41
N GLU A 60 -0.97 -31.17 -13.59
CA GLU A 60 -0.94 -32.39 -14.39
C GLU A 60 -1.94 -33.44 -13.89
N GLN A 61 -2.05 -33.60 -12.57
CA GLN A 61 -3.00 -34.51 -11.92
C GLN A 61 -4.33 -33.85 -11.56
N GLN A 62 -4.50 -32.56 -11.89
CA GLN A 62 -5.72 -31.79 -11.67
C GLN A 62 -6.24 -31.86 -10.22
N TRP A 63 -5.36 -31.59 -9.24
CA TRP A 63 -5.70 -31.70 -7.80
C TRP A 63 -6.95 -30.91 -7.41
N TYR A 64 -7.28 -29.83 -8.12
CA TYR A 64 -8.48 -29.02 -7.89
C TYR A 64 -9.82 -29.75 -8.16
N ARG A 65 -9.83 -30.84 -8.95
CA ARG A 65 -11.06 -31.55 -9.34
C ARG A 65 -11.73 -32.32 -8.20
N GLN A 66 -10.99 -32.71 -7.19
CA GLN A 66 -11.46 -33.45 -6.01
C GLN A 66 -10.91 -32.80 -4.73
N PRO A 67 -11.39 -33.16 -3.53
CA PRO A 67 -10.80 -32.67 -2.30
C PRO A 67 -9.28 -32.91 -2.25
N LEU A 68 -8.50 -31.91 -1.85
CA LEU A 68 -7.03 -31.92 -1.90
C LEU A 68 -6.43 -33.08 -1.10
N ARG A 69 -7.09 -33.51 -0.02
CA ARG A 69 -6.70 -34.68 0.79
C ARG A 69 -6.76 -36.01 0.04
N GLU A 70 -7.56 -36.09 -1.03
CA GLU A 70 -7.71 -37.29 -1.86
C GLU A 70 -6.61 -37.38 -2.91
N SER A 71 -5.96 -36.26 -3.26
CA SER A 71 -4.80 -36.26 -4.16
C SER A 71 -3.48 -36.52 -3.44
N GLY A 72 -3.45 -36.54 -2.11
CA GLY A 72 -2.28 -36.86 -1.29
C GLY A 72 -2.29 -36.21 0.09
N PRO A 73 -1.21 -36.38 0.89
CA PRO A 73 -1.09 -35.79 2.22
C PRO A 73 -1.17 -34.26 2.20
N THR A 74 -1.87 -33.70 3.18
CA THR A 74 -2.04 -32.25 3.38
C THR A 74 -1.64 -31.85 4.79
N LEU A 75 -1.26 -30.59 4.95
CA LEU A 75 -1.06 -29.92 6.24
C LEU A 75 -2.24 -28.96 6.51
N ASP A 76 -2.36 -28.47 7.74
CA ASP A 76 -3.23 -27.33 8.03
C ASP A 76 -2.39 -26.05 8.01
N MET A 77 -2.89 -25.02 7.33
CA MET A 77 -2.24 -23.72 7.20
C MET A 77 -3.21 -22.60 7.58
N PRO A 78 -2.84 -21.67 8.47
CA PRO A 78 -3.69 -20.56 8.83
C PRO A 78 -3.79 -19.53 7.70
N VAL A 79 -4.97 -18.93 7.56
CA VAL A 79 -5.24 -17.77 6.71
C VAL A 79 -5.98 -16.74 7.59
N PRO A 80 -5.51 -15.48 7.67
CA PRO A 80 -4.36 -14.90 6.98
C PRO A 80 -3.00 -15.31 7.57
N SER A 81 -2.05 -15.73 6.73
CA SER A 81 -0.64 -15.97 7.10
C SER A 81 0.24 -16.21 5.88
N SER A 82 1.52 -15.86 5.99
CA SER A 82 2.56 -16.46 5.14
C SER A 82 2.82 -17.89 5.60
N PHE A 83 3.08 -18.83 4.68
CA PHE A 83 3.32 -20.23 5.07
C PHE A 83 4.74 -20.50 5.61
N ASN A 84 5.68 -19.61 5.29
CA ASN A 84 7.12 -19.91 5.35
C ASN A 84 7.62 -20.24 6.77
N ASP A 85 7.10 -19.55 7.79
CA ASP A 85 7.57 -19.67 9.18
C ASP A 85 6.57 -20.40 10.10
N ILE A 86 5.55 -21.06 9.53
CA ILE A 86 4.54 -21.82 10.30
C ILE A 86 5.05 -23.20 10.72
N THR A 87 5.81 -23.86 9.84
CA THR A 87 6.27 -25.24 10.05
C THR A 87 7.74 -25.28 10.49
N GLN A 88 8.21 -26.47 10.88
CA GLN A 88 9.63 -26.73 11.14
C GLN A 88 10.39 -27.17 9.88
N GLU A 89 9.74 -27.16 8.71
CA GLU A 89 10.31 -27.67 7.47
C GLU A 89 11.10 -26.60 6.72
N ALA A 90 12.43 -26.69 6.76
CA ALA A 90 13.31 -25.76 6.03
C ALA A 90 13.06 -25.74 4.51
N ARG A 91 12.64 -26.88 3.94
CA ARG A 91 12.29 -26.98 2.51
C ARG A 91 11.04 -26.19 2.17
N LEU A 92 10.06 -26.14 3.08
CA LEU A 92 8.85 -25.34 2.87
C LEU A 92 9.15 -23.86 3.04
N ARG A 93 9.95 -23.48 4.06
CA ARG A 93 10.32 -22.08 4.31
C ARG A 93 10.90 -21.38 3.07
N ASN A 94 11.80 -22.06 2.38
CA ASN A 94 12.50 -21.55 1.19
C ASN A 94 11.93 -22.12 -0.12
N PHE A 95 10.70 -22.65 -0.10
CA PHE A 95 10.07 -23.25 -1.27
C PHE A 95 9.83 -22.21 -2.37
N ILE A 96 10.08 -22.61 -3.61
CA ILE A 96 9.75 -21.84 -4.82
C ILE A 96 8.95 -22.75 -5.75
N GLY A 97 7.77 -22.29 -6.15
CA GLY A 97 6.84 -23.01 -7.01
C GLY A 97 5.39 -22.84 -6.54
N TRP A 98 4.56 -23.86 -6.81
CA TRP A 98 3.13 -23.82 -6.51
C TRP A 98 2.80 -24.41 -5.15
N VAL A 99 2.03 -23.66 -4.37
CA VAL A 99 1.37 -24.13 -3.15
C VAL A 99 -0.14 -24.10 -3.33
N TRP A 100 -0.84 -25.05 -2.72
CA TRP A 100 -2.28 -25.24 -2.84
C TRP A 100 -2.93 -25.07 -1.48
N TYR A 101 -3.94 -24.21 -1.42
CA TYR A 101 -4.83 -24.02 -0.28
C TYR A 101 -6.22 -24.54 -0.65
N GLU A 102 -6.90 -25.25 0.26
CA GLU A 102 -8.30 -25.64 0.09
C GLU A 102 -9.12 -25.47 1.37
N ARG A 103 -10.33 -24.95 1.23
CA ARG A 103 -11.31 -24.86 2.30
C ARG A 103 -12.71 -25.10 1.78
N GLU A 104 -13.49 -25.87 2.55
CA GLU A 104 -14.93 -25.99 2.35
C GLU A 104 -15.66 -24.98 3.25
N ALA A 105 -16.62 -24.26 2.68
CA ALA A 105 -17.45 -23.29 3.36
C ALA A 105 -18.93 -23.67 3.22
N ILE A 106 -19.65 -23.72 4.34
CA ILE A 106 -21.12 -23.84 4.32
C ILE A 106 -21.70 -22.46 4.04
N LEU A 107 -22.54 -22.38 3.00
CA LEU A 107 -23.21 -21.14 2.60
C LEU A 107 -24.56 -21.01 3.32
N PRO A 108 -24.96 -19.80 3.75
CA PRO A 108 -26.34 -19.55 4.18
C PRO A 108 -27.31 -19.97 3.07
N GLN A 109 -28.40 -20.66 3.43
CA GLN A 109 -29.38 -21.18 2.48
C GLN A 109 -29.91 -20.10 1.51
N ARG A 110 -30.11 -18.87 2.01
CA ARG A 110 -30.55 -17.75 1.17
C ARG A 110 -29.58 -17.41 0.05
N TRP A 111 -28.26 -17.53 0.23
CA TRP A 111 -27.27 -17.24 -0.83
C TRP A 111 -27.36 -18.22 -2.00
N THR A 112 -27.83 -19.45 -1.72
CA THR A 112 -27.95 -20.53 -2.72
C THR A 112 -29.32 -20.62 -3.36
N GLN A 113 -30.37 -20.05 -2.73
CA GLN A 113 -31.77 -20.18 -3.18
C GLN A 113 -32.35 -18.88 -3.75
N ASP A 114 -31.85 -17.73 -3.30
CA ASP A 114 -32.28 -16.42 -3.78
C ASP A 114 -31.48 -16.05 -5.04
N MET A 115 -32.14 -16.12 -6.20
CA MET A 115 -31.53 -15.81 -7.50
C MET A 115 -31.34 -14.30 -7.74
N ASP A 116 -31.95 -13.45 -6.90
CA ASP A 116 -31.74 -12.00 -6.93
C ASP A 116 -30.51 -11.57 -6.11
N MET A 117 -29.82 -12.53 -5.49
CA MET A 117 -28.59 -12.34 -4.75
C MET A 117 -27.36 -12.76 -5.57
N ARG A 118 -26.41 -11.82 -5.71
CA ARG A 118 -25.08 -12.08 -6.25
C ARG A 118 -24.16 -12.56 -5.12
N VAL A 119 -23.42 -13.64 -5.35
CA VAL A 119 -22.42 -14.19 -4.42
C VAL A 119 -21.03 -14.07 -5.03
N VAL A 120 -20.11 -13.48 -4.28
CA VAL A 120 -18.77 -13.14 -4.76
C VAL A 120 -17.72 -13.74 -3.85
N LEU A 121 -16.69 -14.34 -4.43
CA LEU A 121 -15.47 -14.72 -3.74
C LEU A 121 -14.42 -13.63 -3.96
N ARG A 122 -13.92 -13.03 -2.87
CA ARG A 122 -12.84 -12.05 -2.90
C ARG A 122 -11.64 -12.56 -2.11
N ILE A 123 -10.47 -12.41 -2.72
CA ILE A 123 -9.18 -12.68 -2.10
C ILE A 123 -8.52 -11.31 -1.86
N ASN A 124 -8.31 -10.92 -0.60
CA ASN A 124 -7.76 -9.59 -0.30
C ASN A 124 -6.26 -9.48 -0.67
N SER A 125 -5.55 -10.60 -0.72
CA SER A 125 -4.21 -10.71 -1.31
C SER A 125 -3.75 -12.18 -1.41
N ALA A 126 -3.13 -12.52 -2.53
CA ALA A 126 -2.29 -13.70 -2.71
C ALA A 126 -0.91 -13.27 -3.25
N HIS A 127 0.14 -14.07 -3.08
CA HIS A 127 1.48 -13.72 -3.57
C HIS A 127 2.15 -14.89 -4.30
N TYR A 128 2.57 -14.80 -5.57
CA TYR A 128 2.52 -13.68 -6.51
C TYR A 128 1.48 -13.89 -7.61
N TYR A 129 1.40 -15.11 -8.17
CA TYR A 129 0.39 -15.46 -9.17
C TYR A 129 -0.57 -16.48 -8.59
N ALA A 130 -1.88 -16.24 -8.71
CA ALA A 130 -2.92 -17.03 -8.11
C ALA A 130 -3.91 -17.58 -9.14
N VAL A 131 -4.34 -18.82 -8.95
CA VAL A 131 -5.40 -19.46 -9.73
C VAL A 131 -6.43 -20.01 -8.76
N VAL A 132 -7.71 -19.71 -9.00
CA VAL A 132 -8.80 -20.03 -8.07
C VAL A 132 -9.84 -20.94 -8.71
N TRP A 133 -10.27 -21.94 -7.96
CA TRP A 133 -11.37 -22.83 -8.30
C TRP A 133 -12.43 -22.84 -7.22
N VAL A 134 -13.68 -22.92 -7.65
CA VAL A 134 -14.85 -23.21 -6.79
C VAL A 134 -15.49 -24.49 -7.27
N ASN A 135 -15.61 -25.47 -6.37
CA ASN A 135 -16.10 -26.81 -6.64
C ASN A 135 -15.38 -27.49 -7.83
N GLY A 136 -14.08 -27.21 -7.98
CA GLY A 136 -13.24 -27.72 -9.07
C GLY A 136 -13.39 -27.01 -10.41
N ILE A 137 -14.21 -25.97 -10.49
CA ILE A 137 -14.38 -25.12 -11.68
C ILE A 137 -13.54 -23.87 -11.53
N HIS A 138 -12.74 -23.55 -12.54
CA HIS A 138 -11.89 -22.36 -12.57
C HIS A 138 -12.76 -21.08 -12.59
N VAL A 139 -12.43 -20.10 -11.76
CA VAL A 139 -13.22 -18.84 -11.64
C VAL A 139 -12.43 -17.57 -11.90
N VAL A 140 -11.16 -17.47 -11.48
CA VAL A 140 -10.33 -16.27 -11.65
C VAL A 140 -8.85 -16.59 -11.48
N GLU A 141 -8.02 -15.82 -12.19
CA GLU A 141 -6.56 -15.75 -12.01
C GLU A 141 -6.17 -14.31 -11.71
N HIS A 142 -5.07 -14.13 -10.98
CA HIS A 142 -4.52 -12.80 -10.71
C HIS A 142 -3.00 -12.86 -10.67
N GLU A 143 -2.36 -11.89 -11.31
CA GLU A 143 -0.92 -11.68 -11.30
C GLU A 143 -0.59 -10.41 -10.51
N GLY A 144 0.00 -10.56 -9.34
CA GLY A 144 0.37 -9.44 -8.48
C GLY A 144 0.31 -9.82 -7.01
N GLY A 145 1.30 -9.35 -6.24
CA GLY A 145 1.23 -9.41 -4.78
C GLY A 145 0.38 -8.27 -4.21
N HIS A 146 -0.16 -8.46 -3.01
CA HIS A 146 -0.67 -7.37 -2.15
C HIS A 146 -1.94 -6.63 -2.60
N LEU A 147 -2.50 -6.95 -3.76
CA LEU A 147 -3.72 -6.32 -4.28
C LEU A 147 -4.88 -7.34 -4.34
N PRO A 148 -6.13 -6.89 -4.16
CA PRO A 148 -7.28 -7.76 -4.13
C PRO A 148 -7.82 -8.08 -5.53
N PHE A 149 -8.44 -9.25 -5.65
CA PHE A 149 -9.18 -9.69 -6.84
C PHE A 149 -10.39 -10.52 -6.43
N GLU A 150 -11.39 -10.60 -7.31
CA GLU A 150 -12.65 -11.26 -7.00
C GLU A 150 -13.28 -11.96 -8.21
N ALA A 151 -14.22 -12.87 -7.93
CA ALA A 151 -15.02 -13.57 -8.93
C ALA A 151 -16.48 -13.68 -8.48
N ASP A 152 -17.40 -13.40 -9.39
CA ASP A 152 -18.82 -13.75 -9.22
C ASP A 152 -19.00 -15.26 -9.36
N ILE A 153 -19.45 -15.91 -8.30
CA ILE A 153 -19.64 -17.36 -8.23
C ILE A 153 -21.11 -17.75 -8.10
N SER A 154 -22.04 -16.81 -8.27
CA SER A 154 -23.49 -17.00 -8.06
C SER A 154 -24.00 -18.21 -8.82
N LYS A 155 -23.69 -18.29 -10.13
CA LYS A 155 -24.09 -19.41 -10.99
C LYS A 155 -23.58 -20.77 -10.50
N LEU A 156 -22.41 -20.81 -9.87
CA LEU A 156 -21.81 -22.07 -9.40
C LEU A 156 -22.47 -22.56 -8.11
N VAL A 157 -22.86 -21.63 -7.23
CA VAL A 157 -23.41 -21.97 -5.91
C VAL A 157 -24.94 -22.04 -5.88
N GLN A 158 -25.62 -21.51 -6.92
CA GLN A 158 -27.08 -21.53 -7.04
C GLN A 158 -27.62 -22.60 -8.01
N SER A 159 -26.77 -23.30 -8.77
CA SER A 159 -27.21 -24.26 -9.80
C SER A 159 -27.34 -25.72 -9.31
N GLY A 160 -27.56 -25.97 -8.02
CA GLY A 160 -27.73 -27.35 -7.51
C GLY A 160 -28.04 -27.43 -6.02
N PRO A 161 -28.20 -28.65 -5.46
CA PRO A 161 -28.51 -28.87 -4.03
C PRO A 161 -27.27 -28.65 -3.12
N LEU A 162 -26.27 -27.90 -3.58
CA LEU A 162 -24.99 -27.75 -2.91
C LEU A 162 -25.13 -26.77 -1.74
N THR A 163 -25.01 -27.28 -0.52
CA THR A 163 -24.93 -26.45 0.70
C THR A 163 -23.49 -26.01 1.02
N THR A 164 -22.51 -26.58 0.31
CA THR A 164 -21.08 -26.38 0.54
C THR A 164 -20.39 -25.83 -0.71
N CYS A 165 -19.47 -24.90 -0.49
CA CYS A 165 -18.60 -24.30 -1.49
C CYS A 165 -17.15 -24.70 -1.17
N ARG A 166 -16.53 -25.54 -2.01
CA ARG A 166 -15.12 -25.90 -1.90
C ARG A 166 -14.28 -24.92 -2.69
N VAL A 167 -13.50 -24.11 -2.00
CA VAL A 167 -12.60 -23.12 -2.58
C VAL A 167 -11.18 -23.71 -2.58
N THR A 168 -10.58 -23.81 -3.76
CA THR A 168 -9.18 -24.24 -3.93
C THR A 168 -8.40 -23.09 -4.58
N ILE A 169 -7.23 -22.76 -4.04
CA ILE A 169 -6.39 -21.67 -4.53
C ILE A 169 -4.96 -22.21 -4.70
N ALA A 170 -4.43 -22.12 -5.92
CA ALA A 170 -3.01 -22.36 -6.19
C ALA A 170 -2.28 -21.02 -6.24
N ILE A 171 -1.11 -20.94 -5.60
CA ILE A 171 -0.30 -19.73 -5.51
C ILE A 171 1.13 -20.05 -5.91
N ASN A 172 1.69 -19.25 -6.83
CA ASN A 172 3.10 -19.34 -7.25
C ASN A 172 3.88 -18.14 -6.74
N ASN A 173 4.97 -18.38 -6.02
CA ASN A 173 5.85 -17.34 -5.47
C ASN A 173 7.14 -17.11 -6.26
N THR A 174 7.22 -17.64 -7.48
CA THR A 174 8.34 -17.41 -8.39
C THR A 174 8.32 -15.98 -8.91
N LEU A 175 9.42 -15.25 -8.74
CA LEU A 175 9.60 -13.90 -9.27
C LEU A 175 10.45 -13.94 -10.53
N THR A 176 10.04 -13.19 -11.54
CA THR A 176 10.67 -13.12 -12.86
C THR A 176 11.13 -11.68 -13.13
N PRO A 177 11.87 -11.41 -14.22
CA PRO A 177 12.22 -10.03 -14.58
C PRO A 177 11.02 -9.12 -14.86
N HIS A 178 9.82 -9.70 -15.01
CA HIS A 178 8.59 -9.00 -15.38
C HIS A 178 7.59 -8.90 -14.22
N THR A 179 7.85 -9.57 -13.09
CA THR A 179 7.05 -9.41 -11.86
C THR A 179 7.41 -8.12 -11.12
N LEU A 180 6.53 -7.69 -10.20
CA LEU A 180 6.77 -6.60 -9.27
C LEU A 180 6.59 -7.06 -7.81
N PRO A 181 7.67 -7.28 -7.04
CA PRO A 181 9.07 -7.00 -7.40
C PRO A 181 9.66 -8.00 -8.42
N PRO A 182 10.69 -7.61 -9.20
CA PRO A 182 11.34 -8.50 -10.13
C PRO A 182 12.33 -9.45 -9.44
N GLY A 183 12.57 -10.59 -10.07
CA GLY A 183 13.54 -11.59 -9.65
C GLY A 183 14.05 -12.44 -10.81
N SER A 184 14.87 -13.45 -10.54
CA SER A 184 15.31 -14.42 -11.54
C SER A 184 15.57 -15.78 -10.92
N ILE A 185 15.24 -16.86 -11.64
CA ILE A 185 15.64 -18.21 -11.25
C ILE A 185 17.02 -18.51 -11.81
N ILE A 186 17.96 -18.87 -10.93
CA ILE A 186 19.32 -19.25 -11.30
C ILE A 186 19.51 -20.74 -11.05
N TYR A 187 19.66 -21.52 -12.12
CA TYR A 187 20.07 -22.92 -12.05
C TYR A 187 21.58 -23.03 -11.88
N LYS A 188 22.03 -23.84 -10.91
CA LYS A 188 23.45 -24.13 -10.70
C LYS A 188 23.77 -25.50 -11.29
N ALA A 189 24.21 -25.50 -12.55
CA ALA A 189 24.40 -26.73 -13.33
C ALA A 189 25.68 -27.53 -12.97
N ASP A 190 26.62 -26.92 -12.24
CA ASP A 190 27.85 -27.61 -11.85
C ASP A 190 27.58 -28.64 -10.75
N THR A 191 27.40 -29.89 -11.17
CA THR A 191 27.12 -31.02 -10.27
C THR A 191 28.28 -31.39 -9.33
N SER A 192 29.48 -30.84 -9.54
CA SER A 192 30.59 -31.00 -8.59
C SER A 192 30.42 -30.13 -7.34
N MET A 193 29.65 -29.04 -7.45
CA MET A 193 29.39 -28.09 -6.37
C MET A 193 27.95 -28.14 -5.85
N TYR A 194 26.97 -28.48 -6.71
CA TYR A 194 25.55 -28.39 -6.40
C TYR A 194 24.82 -29.70 -6.72
N PRO A 195 23.76 -30.07 -5.97
CA PRO A 195 22.98 -31.25 -6.30
C PRO A 195 22.25 -31.09 -7.63
N LYS A 196 21.91 -32.20 -8.28
CA LYS A 196 21.18 -32.20 -9.56
C LYS A 196 19.86 -31.41 -9.43
N GLY A 197 19.62 -30.50 -10.37
CA GLY A 197 18.40 -29.68 -10.39
C GLY A 197 18.38 -28.54 -9.37
N TYR A 198 19.50 -28.24 -8.71
CA TYR A 198 19.58 -27.12 -7.78
C TYR A 198 19.35 -25.78 -8.47
N PHE A 199 18.44 -24.99 -7.92
CA PHE A 199 18.17 -23.63 -8.34
C PHE A 199 17.86 -22.75 -7.14
N VAL A 200 17.98 -21.44 -7.32
CA VAL A 200 17.62 -20.44 -6.32
C VAL A 200 16.86 -19.29 -6.97
N GLN A 201 15.99 -18.66 -6.19
CA GLN A 201 15.39 -17.37 -6.53
C GLN A 201 16.38 -16.26 -6.16
N ASP A 202 16.84 -15.53 -7.16
CA ASP A 202 17.64 -14.32 -7.02
C ASP A 202 16.72 -13.10 -6.99
N ILE A 203 16.97 -12.20 -6.05
CA ILE A 203 16.17 -10.99 -5.80
C ILE A 203 17.07 -9.82 -5.42
N ASN A 204 16.62 -8.60 -5.72
CA ASN A 204 17.35 -7.36 -5.44
C ASN A 204 16.56 -6.42 -4.52
N PHE A 205 15.85 -6.97 -3.54
CA PHE A 205 15.11 -6.19 -2.54
C PHE A 205 15.36 -6.75 -1.13
N ASP A 206 15.30 -5.87 -0.13
CA ASP A 206 15.77 -6.14 1.23
C ASP A 206 14.64 -6.54 2.19
N PHE A 207 13.79 -7.49 1.81
CA PHE A 207 12.82 -8.14 2.70
C PHE A 207 12.60 -9.58 2.25
N PHE A 208 12.17 -10.44 3.17
CA PHE A 208 11.97 -11.85 2.84
C PHE A 208 10.76 -12.02 1.90
N ASN A 209 10.93 -12.83 0.85
CA ASN A 209 9.88 -13.14 -0.12
C ASN A 209 8.85 -14.13 0.46
N TYR A 210 8.17 -13.71 1.53
CA TYR A 210 7.06 -14.45 2.11
C TYR A 210 5.94 -14.64 1.08
N ALA A 211 5.33 -15.82 1.11
CA ALA A 211 4.25 -16.19 0.21
C ALA A 211 3.09 -16.87 0.96
N GLY A 212 1.92 -16.86 0.33
CA GLY A 212 0.69 -17.42 0.87
C GLY A 212 -0.48 -16.45 0.73
N LEU A 213 -1.54 -16.72 1.51
CA LEU A 213 -2.72 -15.87 1.65
C LEU A 213 -2.52 -14.95 2.86
N HIS A 214 -1.91 -13.78 2.61
CA HIS A 214 -1.49 -12.84 3.67
C HIS A 214 -2.65 -12.08 4.31
N ARG A 215 -3.78 -11.99 3.61
CA ARG A 215 -4.97 -11.25 4.04
C ARG A 215 -6.20 -12.15 3.94
N SER A 216 -7.30 -11.68 4.52
CA SER A 216 -8.53 -12.46 4.59
C SER A 216 -9.04 -12.86 3.20
N VAL A 217 -9.61 -14.05 3.14
CA VAL A 217 -10.43 -14.49 2.00
C VAL A 217 -11.87 -14.38 2.45
N VAL A 218 -12.74 -13.75 1.65
CA VAL A 218 -14.12 -13.50 2.03
C VAL A 218 -15.07 -13.91 0.93
N LEU A 219 -16.23 -14.42 1.33
CA LEU A 219 -17.41 -14.42 0.48
C LEU A 219 -18.27 -13.23 0.86
N TYR A 220 -18.79 -12.50 -0.10
CA TYR A 220 -19.75 -11.44 0.16
C TYR A 220 -20.92 -11.48 -0.81
N THR A 221 -22.01 -10.82 -0.45
CA THR A 221 -23.20 -10.72 -1.29
C THR A 221 -23.57 -9.29 -1.60
N THR A 222 -24.20 -9.12 -2.75
CA THR A 222 -24.92 -7.92 -3.17
C THR A 222 -26.22 -8.34 -3.83
N PRO A 223 -27.16 -7.43 -4.10
CA PRO A 223 -28.19 -7.70 -5.10
C PRO A 223 -27.57 -7.84 -6.50
N THR A 224 -28.34 -8.37 -7.46
CA THR A 224 -27.89 -8.53 -8.87
C THR A 224 -27.69 -7.21 -9.60
N THR A 225 -28.37 -6.14 -9.17
CA THR A 225 -28.02 -4.75 -9.52
C THR A 225 -27.35 -4.12 -8.31
N TYR A 226 -26.12 -3.64 -8.46
CA TYR A 226 -25.28 -3.25 -7.33
C TYR A 226 -24.37 -2.07 -7.65
N ILE A 227 -23.99 -1.33 -6.60
CA ILE A 227 -22.96 -0.30 -6.65
C ILE A 227 -21.59 -0.98 -6.74
N ASP A 228 -20.94 -0.81 -7.89
CA ASP A 228 -19.70 -1.47 -8.29
C ASP A 228 -18.47 -0.65 -7.86
N ASP A 229 -18.51 0.67 -8.10
CA ASP A 229 -17.44 1.57 -7.73
C ASP A 229 -17.99 2.91 -7.24
N ILE A 230 -17.23 3.58 -6.37
CA ILE A 230 -17.47 4.96 -5.95
C ILE A 230 -16.12 5.67 -6.03
N THR A 231 -16.08 6.79 -6.73
CA THR A 231 -14.93 7.70 -6.76
C THR A 231 -15.35 9.00 -6.10
N VAL A 232 -14.57 9.43 -5.11
CA VAL A 232 -14.75 10.72 -4.43
C VAL A 232 -13.49 11.56 -4.59
N THR A 233 -13.67 12.82 -4.97
CA THR A 233 -12.62 13.84 -4.87
C THR A 233 -13.14 15.01 -4.06
N THR A 234 -12.27 15.61 -3.24
CA THR A 234 -12.68 16.70 -2.35
C THR A 234 -11.89 17.97 -2.61
N ASN A 235 -12.56 19.11 -2.50
CA ASN A 235 -11.95 20.43 -2.58
C ASN A 235 -12.53 21.36 -1.51
N VAL A 236 -11.94 22.54 -1.35
CA VAL A 236 -12.41 23.57 -0.41
C VAL A 236 -12.44 24.92 -1.12
N GLU A 237 -13.61 25.54 -1.16
CA GLU A 237 -13.82 26.90 -1.64
C GLU A 237 -14.25 27.78 -0.47
N GLN A 238 -13.37 28.69 -0.04
CA GLN A 238 -13.59 29.52 1.15
C GLN A 238 -13.83 28.65 2.42
N ASP A 239 -15.05 28.61 2.93
CA ASP A 239 -15.48 27.77 4.07
C ASP A 239 -16.39 26.60 3.65
N ILE A 240 -16.60 26.41 2.35
CA ILE A 240 -17.45 25.35 1.79
C ILE A 240 -16.57 24.18 1.38
N GLY A 241 -16.81 23.02 1.99
CA GLY A 241 -16.26 21.74 1.52
C GLY A 241 -17.02 21.25 0.30
N LEU A 242 -16.31 20.86 -0.74
CA LEU A 242 -16.87 20.27 -1.96
C LEU A 242 -16.50 18.79 -2.00
N VAL A 243 -17.50 17.95 -2.26
CA VAL A 243 -17.34 16.49 -2.42
C VAL A 243 -17.94 16.10 -3.76
N ASP A 244 -17.09 15.99 -4.77
CA ASP A 244 -17.47 15.48 -6.08
C ASP A 244 -17.50 13.96 -6.03
N TYR A 245 -18.57 13.35 -6.56
CA TYR A 245 -18.76 11.91 -6.55
C TYR A 245 -19.12 11.37 -7.94
N TRP A 246 -18.66 10.15 -8.21
CA TRP A 246 -19.05 9.31 -9.34
C TRP A 246 -19.30 7.90 -8.85
N ILE A 247 -20.46 7.34 -9.18
CA ILE A 247 -20.91 6.03 -8.71
C ILE A 247 -21.18 5.16 -9.94
N SER A 248 -20.49 4.03 -10.04
CA SER A 248 -20.76 3.03 -11.08
C SER A 248 -21.73 1.98 -10.55
N VAL A 249 -22.76 1.66 -11.34
CA VAL A 249 -23.73 0.60 -11.06
C VAL A 249 -23.62 -0.47 -12.15
N LYS A 250 -23.67 -1.74 -11.75
CA LYS A 250 -23.76 -2.90 -12.65
C LYS A 250 -25.08 -3.62 -12.46
N GLY A 251 -25.55 -4.33 -13.49
CA GLY A 251 -26.84 -5.02 -13.50
C GLY A 251 -27.85 -4.29 -14.39
N ASN A 252 -28.96 -3.83 -13.81
CA ASN A 252 -29.99 -3.10 -14.54
C ASN A 252 -29.55 -1.67 -14.89
N GLU A 253 -29.86 -1.21 -16.10
CA GLU A 253 -29.60 0.17 -16.55
C GLU A 253 -30.63 1.17 -16.00
N HIS A 254 -31.79 0.70 -15.55
CA HIS A 254 -32.85 1.53 -14.98
C HIS A 254 -32.82 1.48 -13.45
N PHE A 255 -32.11 2.46 -12.87
CA PHE A 255 -31.99 2.63 -11.41
C PHE A 255 -32.13 4.11 -11.02
N GLN A 256 -32.34 4.35 -9.73
CA GLN A 256 -32.26 5.66 -9.10
C GLN A 256 -31.21 5.62 -8.00
N LEU A 257 -30.38 6.67 -7.92
CA LEU A 257 -29.39 6.86 -6.88
C LEU A 257 -29.73 8.07 -6.03
N GLU A 258 -29.76 7.85 -4.72
CA GLU A 258 -29.77 8.89 -3.71
C GLU A 258 -28.42 8.87 -2.98
N VAL A 259 -27.79 10.03 -2.85
CA VAL A 259 -26.48 10.18 -2.22
C VAL A 259 -26.60 11.18 -1.08
N ARG A 260 -26.25 10.75 0.14
CA ARG A 260 -26.27 11.60 1.33
C ARG A 260 -24.90 11.65 1.96
N LEU A 261 -24.49 12.82 2.43
CA LEU A 261 -23.29 12.98 3.24
C LEU A 261 -23.71 13.27 4.68
N LEU A 262 -23.30 12.40 5.59
CA LEU A 262 -23.56 12.51 7.01
C LEU A 262 -22.29 12.98 7.73
N ASP A 263 -22.45 13.84 8.74
CA ASP A 263 -21.39 14.21 9.67
C ASP A 263 -21.12 13.11 10.72
N GLU A 264 -20.15 13.32 11.62
CA GLU A 264 -19.78 12.35 12.66
C GLU A 264 -20.91 12.04 13.66
N ASP A 265 -21.88 12.96 13.80
CA ASP A 265 -23.07 12.78 14.67
C ASP A 265 -24.23 12.09 13.92
N GLY A 266 -24.03 11.73 12.65
CA GLY A 266 -25.02 11.06 11.80
C GLY A 266 -26.08 12.00 11.20
N LYS A 267 -25.85 13.32 11.22
CA LYS A 267 -26.75 14.29 10.60
C LYS A 267 -26.40 14.48 9.13
N VAL A 268 -27.42 14.45 8.27
CA VAL A 268 -27.28 14.75 6.85
C VAL A 268 -26.91 16.22 6.67
N VAL A 269 -25.72 16.50 6.13
CA VAL A 269 -25.19 17.85 5.87
C VAL A 269 -25.26 18.24 4.40
N ALA A 270 -25.32 17.27 3.49
CA ALA A 270 -25.55 17.47 2.07
C ALA A 270 -26.24 16.24 1.46
N GLN A 271 -26.99 16.44 0.37
CA GLN A 271 -27.64 15.36 -0.37
C GLN A 271 -27.79 15.73 -1.84
N GLU A 272 -27.71 14.72 -2.71
CA GLU A 272 -27.91 14.84 -4.15
C GLU A 272 -28.53 13.53 -4.71
N THR A 273 -28.88 13.55 -5.99
CA THR A 273 -29.36 12.36 -6.72
C THR A 273 -28.56 12.15 -7.99
N GLY A 274 -28.58 10.92 -8.51
CA GLY A 274 -27.86 10.54 -9.73
C GLY A 274 -26.51 9.87 -9.45
N ASP A 275 -25.89 9.39 -10.52
CA ASP A 275 -24.62 8.66 -10.53
C ASP A 275 -23.39 9.58 -10.54
N GLN A 276 -23.57 10.86 -10.82
CA GLN A 276 -22.54 11.89 -10.71
C GLN A 276 -23.11 13.18 -10.11
N GLY A 277 -22.36 13.82 -9.23
CA GLY A 277 -22.76 15.10 -8.65
C GLY A 277 -21.70 15.72 -7.76
N GLN A 278 -22.04 16.87 -7.17
CA GLN A 278 -21.19 17.59 -6.22
C GLN A 278 -22.00 17.96 -4.98
N LEU A 279 -21.59 17.46 -3.82
CA LEU A 279 -22.16 17.81 -2.53
C LEU A 279 -21.41 19.00 -1.95
N ARG A 280 -22.15 20.00 -1.46
CA ARG A 280 -21.58 21.23 -0.87
C ARG A 280 -21.87 21.27 0.62
N VAL A 281 -20.82 21.43 1.43
CA VAL A 281 -20.89 21.39 2.91
C VAL A 281 -20.45 22.75 3.46
N PRO A 282 -21.38 23.68 3.76
CA PRO A 282 -21.04 24.96 4.38
C PRO A 282 -20.43 24.76 5.77
N GLY A 283 -19.33 25.47 6.07
CA GLY A 283 -18.65 25.34 7.35
C GLY A 283 -18.05 23.95 7.58
N ALA A 284 -17.51 23.34 6.51
CA ALA A 284 -17.02 21.97 6.57
C ALA A 284 -15.89 21.80 7.59
N ASN A 285 -16.03 20.78 8.44
CA ASN A 285 -14.91 20.22 9.18
C ASN A 285 -13.98 19.50 8.19
N LEU A 286 -12.74 19.94 8.08
CA LEU A 286 -11.75 19.34 7.19
C LEU A 286 -11.05 18.16 7.87
N TRP A 287 -10.63 17.19 7.06
CA TRP A 287 -9.72 16.15 7.51
C TRP A 287 -8.32 16.77 7.68
N TRP A 288 -7.84 16.76 8.92
CA TRP A 288 -6.50 17.21 9.27
C TRP A 288 -5.65 16.03 9.75
N PRO A 289 -4.36 15.98 9.35
CA PRO A 289 -3.43 15.02 9.92
C PRO A 289 -3.33 15.13 11.44
N TYR A 290 -3.00 14.01 12.08
CA TYR A 290 -2.63 13.95 13.48
C TYR A 290 -1.59 15.02 13.79
N LEU A 291 -1.78 15.71 14.92
CA LEU A 291 -0.98 16.83 15.40
C LEU A 291 -1.14 18.17 14.65
N MET A 292 -1.89 18.26 13.54
CA MET A 292 -2.14 19.54 12.85
C MET A 292 -3.38 20.30 13.31
N HIS A 293 -4.31 19.63 13.98
CA HIS A 293 -5.57 20.23 14.44
C HIS A 293 -5.98 19.67 15.80
N ASP A 294 -6.86 20.36 16.52
CA ASP A 294 -7.40 19.91 17.82
C ASP A 294 -8.38 18.73 17.64
N HIS A 295 -9.06 18.68 16.50
CA HIS A 295 -9.90 17.59 16.04
C HIS A 295 -9.37 17.06 14.70
N PRO A 296 -8.28 16.25 14.71
CA PRO A 296 -7.74 15.67 13.49
C PRO A 296 -8.67 14.57 12.97
N ALA A 297 -8.44 14.15 11.73
CA ALA A 297 -9.04 12.96 11.15
C ALA A 297 -10.58 12.98 11.01
N TYR A 298 -11.19 14.16 10.85
CA TYR A 298 -12.63 14.28 10.69
C TYR A 298 -13.13 13.51 9.46
N LEU A 299 -14.07 12.59 9.65
CA LEU A 299 -14.63 11.77 8.57
C LEU A 299 -16.15 11.93 8.50
N TYR A 300 -16.62 12.33 7.33
CA TYR A 300 -18.02 12.19 6.95
C TYR A 300 -18.30 10.77 6.47
N SER A 301 -19.58 10.46 6.33
CA SER A 301 -20.09 9.20 5.80
C SER A 301 -20.92 9.46 4.55
N LEU A 302 -20.40 9.10 3.37
CA LEU A 302 -21.12 9.16 2.11
C LEU A 302 -21.96 7.88 1.96
N GLU A 303 -23.26 8.01 2.13
CA GLU A 303 -24.24 6.95 1.93
C GLU A 303 -24.79 7.01 0.51
N ALA A 304 -24.53 5.96 -0.28
CA ALA A 304 -25.11 5.76 -1.59
C ALA A 304 -26.21 4.70 -1.49
N ARG A 305 -27.44 5.10 -1.83
CA ARG A 305 -28.62 4.22 -1.89
C ARG A 305 -29.07 4.09 -3.34
N MET A 306 -28.98 2.88 -3.87
CA MET A 306 -29.50 2.52 -5.18
C MET A 306 -30.85 1.82 -5.03
N THR A 307 -31.80 2.18 -5.87
CA THR A 307 -33.10 1.52 -5.99
C THR A 307 -33.43 1.24 -7.44
N THR A 308 -34.16 0.16 -7.69
CA THR A 308 -34.73 -0.17 -9.01
C THR A 308 -36.26 -0.07 -8.96
N ALA A 309 -36.93 -0.21 -10.10
CA ALA A 309 -38.40 -0.28 -10.13
C ALA A 309 -38.97 -1.53 -9.42
N GLY A 310 -38.14 -2.55 -9.18
CA GLY A 310 -38.47 -3.74 -8.39
C GLY A 310 -38.09 -3.60 -6.91
N PRO A 311 -38.11 -4.70 -6.14
CA PRO A 311 -37.75 -4.68 -4.71
C PRO A 311 -36.24 -4.54 -4.45
N VAL A 312 -35.41 -4.56 -5.51
CA VAL A 312 -33.95 -4.52 -5.38
C VAL A 312 -33.49 -3.12 -4.98
N SER A 313 -32.83 -3.04 -3.83
CA SER A 313 -32.12 -1.88 -3.34
C SER A 313 -30.73 -2.28 -2.86
N ASP A 314 -29.74 -1.45 -3.16
CA ASP A 314 -28.38 -1.61 -2.67
C ASP A 314 -27.94 -0.39 -1.88
N PHE A 315 -27.11 -0.60 -0.87
CA PHE A 315 -26.65 0.44 0.03
C PHE A 315 -25.18 0.25 0.35
N TYR A 316 -24.41 1.31 0.16
CA TYR A 316 -22.99 1.34 0.48
C TYR A 316 -22.62 2.64 1.17
N THR A 317 -21.76 2.54 2.20
CA THR A 317 -21.29 3.66 2.98
C THR A 317 -19.77 3.80 2.85
N LEU A 318 -19.32 4.95 2.33
CA LEU A 318 -17.91 5.29 2.14
C LEU A 318 -17.50 6.43 3.09
N PRO A 319 -16.50 6.24 3.97
CA PRO A 319 -15.92 7.35 4.74
C PRO A 319 -15.26 8.38 3.83
N VAL A 320 -15.47 9.67 4.09
CA VAL A 320 -14.92 10.78 3.30
C VAL A 320 -14.28 11.81 4.21
N GLY A 321 -12.98 12.06 4.04
CA GLY A 321 -12.28 13.18 4.65
C GLY A 321 -12.12 14.32 3.65
N ILE A 322 -12.76 15.47 3.90
CA ILE A 322 -12.64 16.65 3.02
C ILE A 322 -11.27 17.28 3.24
N ARG A 323 -10.38 17.17 2.25
CA ARG A 323 -9.04 17.77 2.30
C ARG A 323 -8.46 18.06 0.93
N THR A 324 -7.55 19.02 0.87
CA THR A 324 -6.74 19.29 -0.34
C THR A 324 -5.28 18.90 -0.12
N VAL A 325 -4.61 18.46 -1.19
CA VAL A 325 -3.17 18.24 -1.22
C VAL A 325 -2.59 19.06 -2.37
N ALA A 326 -1.50 19.77 -2.11
CA ALA A 326 -0.79 20.53 -3.13
C ALA A 326 0.72 20.53 -2.86
N VAL A 327 1.51 20.75 -3.91
CA VAL A 327 2.97 20.82 -3.85
C VAL A 327 3.41 22.12 -4.51
N THR A 328 4.30 22.87 -3.86
CA THR A 328 5.01 24.01 -4.45
C THR A 328 6.47 23.63 -4.71
N GLU A 329 7.29 24.56 -5.22
CA GLU A 329 8.73 24.32 -5.41
C GLU A 329 9.48 23.92 -4.12
N SER A 330 8.94 24.24 -2.94
CA SER A 330 9.62 24.02 -1.65
C SER A 330 8.74 23.51 -0.51
N LYS A 331 7.42 23.35 -0.72
CA LYS A 331 6.49 22.97 0.36
C LYS A 331 5.52 21.88 -0.10
N PHE A 332 5.20 21.00 0.83
CA PHE A 332 4.03 20.12 0.74
C PHE A 332 2.91 20.77 1.53
N LEU A 333 1.71 20.85 0.96
CA LEU A 333 0.57 21.54 1.55
C LEU A 333 -0.58 20.56 1.76
N ILE A 334 -1.17 20.56 2.96
CA ILE A 334 -2.46 19.93 3.24
C ILE A 334 -3.40 21.03 3.70
N ASN A 335 -4.58 21.14 3.07
CA ASN A 335 -5.55 22.21 3.33
C ASN A 335 -4.94 23.62 3.21
N GLY A 336 -4.03 23.80 2.24
CA GLY A 336 -3.29 25.04 2.02
C GLY A 336 -2.24 25.40 3.09
N LYS A 337 -2.02 24.54 4.09
CA LYS A 337 -1.02 24.75 5.16
C LYS A 337 0.21 23.87 4.93
N PRO A 338 1.43 24.39 5.18
CA PRO A 338 2.65 23.58 5.10
C PRO A 338 2.59 22.37 6.02
N PHE A 339 2.85 21.19 5.44
CA PHE A 339 2.94 19.92 6.13
C PHE A 339 4.38 19.43 6.10
N TYR A 340 4.83 18.89 7.24
CA TYR A 340 6.13 18.24 7.37
C TYR A 340 5.90 16.79 7.78
N PHE A 341 6.39 15.85 6.98
CA PHE A 341 6.34 14.42 7.32
C PHE A 341 7.37 14.17 8.42
N HIS A 342 6.92 13.78 9.61
CA HIS A 342 7.80 13.26 10.66
C HIS A 342 7.29 11.88 11.04
N GLY A 343 7.90 10.87 10.42
CA GLY A 343 7.30 9.56 10.30
C GLY A 343 8.30 8.43 10.16
N VAL A 344 7.79 7.26 9.78
CA VAL A 344 8.56 6.02 9.71
C VAL A 344 8.34 5.32 8.37
N ASN A 345 9.24 4.43 7.98
CA ASN A 345 8.92 3.38 7.01
C ASN A 345 8.48 2.12 7.77
N LYS A 346 7.50 1.39 7.25
CA LYS A 346 6.99 0.17 7.89
C LYS A 346 7.24 -1.06 7.01
N HIS A 347 6.90 -2.24 7.53
CA HIS A 347 6.65 -3.46 6.75
C HIS A 347 5.47 -4.22 7.37
N GLU A 348 4.70 -4.93 6.54
CA GLU A 348 3.85 -6.02 7.00
C GLU A 348 4.75 -7.20 7.36
N ASP A 349 5.37 -7.18 8.55
CA ASP A 349 6.23 -8.24 9.05
C ASP A 349 6.05 -8.45 10.56
N SER A 350 6.00 -9.72 10.94
CA SER A 350 5.85 -10.17 12.32
C SER A 350 6.34 -11.60 12.50
N ASP A 351 6.57 -11.98 13.76
CA ASP A 351 6.94 -13.35 14.10
C ASP A 351 5.85 -14.36 13.70
N ILE A 352 6.29 -15.53 13.24
CA ILE A 352 5.48 -16.70 12.85
C ILE A 352 4.64 -16.49 11.59
N ARG A 353 3.79 -15.48 11.54
CA ARG A 353 2.84 -15.26 10.42
C ARG A 353 3.44 -14.50 9.23
N GLY A 354 4.68 -14.02 9.34
CA GLY A 354 5.33 -13.24 8.28
C GLY A 354 4.54 -11.98 7.94
N LYS A 355 4.02 -11.92 6.70
CA LYS A 355 3.18 -10.82 6.18
C LYS A 355 1.70 -10.94 6.56
N GLY A 356 1.31 -11.98 7.30
CA GLY A 356 -0.07 -12.20 7.74
C GLY A 356 -0.67 -11.02 8.51
N PHE A 357 -1.86 -10.59 8.10
CA PHE A 357 -2.65 -9.57 8.79
C PHE A 357 -3.01 -9.99 10.24
N ASP A 358 -2.97 -9.04 11.18
CA ASP A 358 -3.27 -9.27 12.60
C ASP A 358 -3.72 -8.00 13.32
N TRP A 359 -4.96 -7.99 13.81
CA TRP A 359 -5.58 -6.85 14.49
C TRP A 359 -4.81 -6.40 15.76
N PRO A 360 -4.46 -7.29 16.71
CA PRO A 360 -3.62 -6.95 17.85
C PRO A 360 -2.33 -6.20 17.49
N LEU A 361 -1.56 -6.69 16.53
CA LEU A 361 -0.33 -6.03 16.11
C LEU A 361 -0.60 -4.72 15.40
N LEU A 362 -1.59 -4.68 14.51
CA LEU A 362 -1.96 -3.45 13.81
C LEU A 362 -2.31 -2.34 14.81
N MET A 363 -3.16 -2.64 15.80
CA MET A 363 -3.50 -1.68 16.84
C MET A 363 -2.30 -1.31 17.71
N LYS A 364 -1.42 -2.27 18.04
CA LYS A 364 -0.18 -1.99 18.76
C LYS A 364 0.72 -1.02 17.99
N ASP A 365 0.85 -1.22 16.68
CA ASP A 365 1.63 -0.36 15.82
C ASP A 365 1.07 1.07 15.79
N PHE A 366 -0.24 1.24 15.65
CA PHE A 366 -0.87 2.57 15.69
C PHE A 366 -0.67 3.26 17.05
N ASN A 367 -0.82 2.53 18.16
CA ASN A 367 -0.51 3.07 19.49
C ASN A 367 0.95 3.55 19.61
N LEU A 368 1.89 2.82 19.00
CA LEU A 368 3.30 3.22 18.97
C LEU A 368 3.56 4.42 18.05
N LEU A 369 2.87 4.53 16.90
CA LEU A 369 2.95 5.72 16.05
C LEU A 369 2.49 6.97 16.81
N TYR A 370 1.39 6.89 17.55
CA TYR A 370 0.92 7.97 18.42
C TYR A 370 1.90 8.29 19.53
N TRP A 371 2.42 7.26 20.21
CA TRP A 371 3.40 7.41 21.28
C TRP A 371 4.66 8.14 20.78
N LEU A 372 5.16 7.78 19.60
CA LEU A 372 6.26 8.46 18.92
C LEU A 372 5.93 9.90 18.54
N GLY A 373 4.66 10.24 18.31
CA GLY A 373 4.29 11.48 17.65
C GLY A 373 4.54 11.43 16.14
N ALA A 374 4.58 10.23 15.54
CA ALA A 374 4.71 10.06 14.10
C ALA A 374 3.38 10.44 13.43
N ASN A 375 3.42 11.37 12.46
CA ASN A 375 2.22 11.82 11.74
C ASN A 375 2.04 11.14 10.37
N SER A 376 3.00 10.31 9.97
CA SER A 376 3.03 9.71 8.64
C SER A 376 3.83 8.41 8.59
N PHE A 377 3.56 7.59 7.57
CA PHE A 377 4.47 6.54 7.15
C PHE A 377 4.37 6.26 5.64
N ARG A 378 5.35 5.52 5.11
CA ARG A 378 5.33 4.97 3.75
C ARG A 378 5.04 3.47 3.78
N THR A 379 4.21 2.97 2.85
CA THR A 379 3.89 1.53 2.71
C THR A 379 5.03 0.76 2.05
N SER A 380 6.23 0.80 2.66
CA SER A 380 7.42 0.15 2.12
C SER A 380 7.23 -1.39 2.07
N HIS A 381 7.39 -2.08 0.94
CA HIS A 381 7.56 -1.58 -0.43
C HIS A 381 6.47 -2.16 -1.32
N TYR A 382 5.23 -2.06 -0.85
CA TYR A 382 4.05 -2.67 -1.47
C TYR A 382 2.80 -2.13 -0.76
N PRO A 383 1.64 -2.12 -1.43
CA PRO A 383 0.40 -1.65 -0.84
C PRO A 383 0.03 -2.49 0.37
N TYR A 384 -0.31 -1.87 1.51
CA TYR A 384 -0.70 -2.60 2.73
C TYR A 384 -2.16 -3.03 2.68
N SER A 385 -2.61 -3.79 3.68
CA SER A 385 -4.02 -4.17 3.84
C SER A 385 -4.92 -2.94 3.87
N GLU A 386 -6.09 -3.01 3.23
CA GLU A 386 -7.05 -1.89 3.16
C GLU A 386 -7.45 -1.40 4.57
N GLU A 387 -7.50 -2.31 5.54
CA GLU A 387 -7.74 -2.03 6.96
C GLU A 387 -6.69 -1.09 7.58
N VAL A 388 -5.43 -1.14 7.14
CA VAL A 388 -4.39 -0.20 7.57
C VAL A 388 -4.74 1.21 7.11
N LEU A 389 -5.14 1.38 5.84
CA LEU A 389 -5.50 2.69 5.30
C LEU A 389 -6.78 3.22 5.94
N GLN A 390 -7.76 2.37 6.23
CA GLN A 390 -8.96 2.74 7.00
C GLN A 390 -8.61 3.25 8.41
N LEU A 391 -7.63 2.64 9.08
CA LEU A 391 -7.12 3.17 10.36
C LEU A 391 -6.34 4.48 10.16
N CYS A 392 -5.57 4.63 9.09
CA CYS A 392 -4.88 5.88 8.76
C CYS A 392 -5.86 7.03 8.59
N ASP A 393 -6.97 6.81 7.88
CA ASP A 393 -8.03 7.78 7.71
C ASP A 393 -8.63 8.20 9.06
N ARG A 394 -8.95 7.22 9.91
CA ARG A 394 -9.57 7.44 11.23
C ARG A 394 -8.64 8.13 12.23
N TYR A 395 -7.34 7.89 12.11
CA TYR A 395 -6.35 8.40 13.05
C TYR A 395 -5.59 9.62 12.53
N GLY A 396 -5.80 10.03 11.28
CA GLY A 396 -5.11 11.18 10.71
C GLY A 396 -3.64 10.90 10.40
N ILE A 397 -3.25 9.64 10.21
CA ILE A 397 -1.87 9.28 9.86
C ILE A 397 -1.73 9.38 8.35
N VAL A 398 -0.85 10.24 7.87
CA VAL A 398 -0.64 10.48 6.45
C VAL A 398 0.20 9.37 5.81
N VAL A 399 -0.18 8.93 4.61
CA VAL A 399 0.44 7.81 3.92
C VAL A 399 1.03 8.25 2.59
N ILE A 400 2.29 7.86 2.37
CA ILE A 400 2.88 7.75 1.03
C ILE A 400 2.63 6.32 0.58
N ASP A 401 1.73 6.13 -0.37
CA ASP A 401 1.28 4.80 -0.79
C ASP A 401 2.10 4.28 -1.97
N GLU A 402 2.82 3.20 -1.73
CA GLU A 402 3.86 2.66 -2.59
C GLU A 402 3.46 1.34 -3.24
N CYS A 403 3.63 1.27 -4.56
CA CYS A 403 3.45 0.03 -5.32
C CYS A 403 4.65 -0.94 -5.10
N PRO A 404 4.54 -2.22 -5.50
CA PRO A 404 5.62 -3.20 -5.35
C PRO A 404 6.82 -3.03 -6.32
N GLY A 405 7.06 -1.82 -6.82
CA GLY A 405 8.14 -1.46 -7.74
C GLY A 405 9.52 -1.36 -7.11
N VAL A 406 9.98 -2.38 -6.38
CA VAL A 406 11.26 -2.40 -5.67
C VAL A 406 12.21 -3.47 -6.25
N GLY A 407 13.52 -3.21 -6.26
CA GLY A 407 14.51 -4.15 -6.78
C GLY A 407 14.64 -4.15 -8.31
N ILE A 408 14.19 -3.07 -8.97
CA ILE A 408 14.30 -2.85 -10.42
C ILE A 408 15.75 -2.46 -10.77
N VAL A 409 16.65 -3.45 -10.73
CA VAL A 409 18.11 -3.23 -10.92
C VAL A 409 18.56 -3.61 -12.34
N LEU A 410 18.04 -4.71 -12.88
CA LEU A 410 18.49 -5.24 -14.17
C LEU A 410 17.80 -4.50 -15.33
N PRO A 411 18.50 -4.18 -16.44
CA PRO A 411 17.91 -3.50 -17.60
C PRO A 411 16.66 -4.19 -18.18
N GLN A 412 16.61 -5.52 -18.13
CA GLN A 412 15.47 -6.33 -18.55
C GLN A 412 14.17 -6.02 -17.77
N SER A 413 14.29 -5.59 -16.51
CA SER A 413 13.15 -5.21 -15.66
C SER A 413 12.59 -3.82 -15.98
N LEU A 414 13.24 -3.09 -16.89
CA LEU A 414 12.81 -1.79 -17.43
C LEU A 414 12.32 -1.92 -18.89
N GLY A 415 12.03 -3.14 -19.35
CA GLY A 415 11.47 -3.41 -20.67
C GLY A 415 9.97 -3.14 -20.77
N ASN A 416 9.42 -3.23 -21.99
CA ASN A 416 8.01 -2.96 -22.26
C ASN A 416 7.05 -3.90 -21.52
N GLU A 417 7.44 -5.17 -21.33
CA GLU A 417 6.64 -6.15 -20.61
C GLU A 417 6.49 -5.78 -19.13
N SER A 418 7.61 -5.49 -18.47
CA SER A 418 7.63 -5.01 -17.08
C SER A 418 6.94 -3.64 -16.95
N LEU A 419 7.03 -2.77 -17.96
CA LEU A 419 6.32 -1.48 -17.96
C LEU A 419 4.80 -1.69 -18.04
N ARG A 420 4.32 -2.53 -18.96
CA ARG A 420 2.89 -2.85 -19.10
C ARG A 420 2.33 -3.38 -17.79
N HIS A 421 3.01 -4.35 -17.18
CA HIS A 421 2.58 -4.91 -15.91
C HIS A 421 2.61 -3.86 -14.77
N HIS A 422 3.61 -2.97 -14.75
CA HIS A 422 3.64 -1.88 -13.77
C HIS A 422 2.49 -0.88 -13.92
N LEU A 423 2.10 -0.56 -15.16
CA LEU A 423 0.92 0.28 -15.40
C LEU A 423 -0.34 -0.40 -14.84
N GLU A 424 -0.54 -1.69 -15.10
CA GLU A 424 -1.66 -2.49 -14.56
C GLU A 424 -1.68 -2.46 -13.02
N VAL A 425 -0.53 -2.66 -12.37
CA VAL A 425 -0.40 -2.59 -10.91
C VAL A 425 -0.72 -1.20 -10.34
N MET A 426 -0.32 -0.13 -11.05
CA MET A 426 -0.69 1.23 -10.64
C MET A 426 -2.19 1.50 -10.83
N GLU A 427 -2.82 0.96 -11.88
CA GLU A 427 -4.27 1.00 -12.04
C GLU A 427 -4.98 0.30 -10.87
N GLU A 428 -4.52 -0.89 -10.48
CA GLU A 428 -5.07 -1.63 -9.34
C GLU A 428 -4.92 -0.88 -8.01
N LEU A 429 -3.73 -0.36 -7.72
CA LEU A 429 -3.41 0.39 -6.51
C LEU A 429 -4.28 1.64 -6.39
N VAL A 430 -4.29 2.50 -7.43
CA VAL A 430 -5.08 3.74 -7.41
C VAL A 430 -6.57 3.42 -7.35
N ARG A 431 -7.05 2.42 -8.12
CA ARG A 431 -8.46 2.01 -8.10
C ARG A 431 -8.93 1.57 -6.72
N ARG A 432 -8.08 0.87 -5.96
CA ARG A 432 -8.35 0.43 -4.58
C ARG A 432 -8.34 1.61 -3.61
N ASP A 433 -7.33 2.47 -3.69
CA ASP A 433 -7.00 3.38 -2.59
C ASP A 433 -7.35 4.86 -2.83
N LYS A 434 -7.86 5.22 -4.02
CA LYS A 434 -8.24 6.59 -4.44
C LYS A 434 -9.06 7.39 -3.43
N ASN A 435 -9.89 6.72 -2.62
CA ASN A 435 -10.83 7.37 -1.71
C ASN A 435 -10.28 7.62 -0.30
N HIS A 436 -9.08 7.14 0.02
CA HIS A 436 -8.49 7.34 1.35
C HIS A 436 -7.96 8.77 1.50
N PRO A 437 -8.51 9.63 2.39
CA PRO A 437 -7.96 10.96 2.67
C PRO A 437 -6.52 10.89 3.21
N ALA A 438 -6.18 9.81 3.93
CA ALA A 438 -4.84 9.59 4.47
C ALA A 438 -3.76 9.42 3.41
N VAL A 439 -4.07 8.83 2.26
CA VAL A 439 -3.14 8.73 1.14
C VAL A 439 -2.97 10.13 0.55
N VAL A 440 -1.75 10.68 0.59
CA VAL A 440 -1.47 12.04 0.08
C VAL A 440 -0.50 12.06 -1.08
N MET A 441 0.17 10.94 -1.37
CA MET A 441 1.16 10.86 -2.44
C MET A 441 1.33 9.40 -2.87
N TRP A 442 1.42 9.17 -4.18
CA TRP A 442 1.71 7.85 -4.77
C TRP A 442 3.22 7.69 -4.98
N SER A 443 3.80 6.57 -4.54
CA SER A 443 5.18 6.16 -4.82
C SER A 443 5.19 5.01 -5.83
N VAL A 444 5.76 5.25 -7.01
CA VAL A 444 5.74 4.26 -8.11
C VAL A 444 6.93 3.31 -8.12
N ALA A 445 7.91 3.48 -7.24
CA ALA A 445 9.05 2.57 -7.12
C ALA A 445 9.90 2.90 -5.89
N ASN A 446 10.72 1.92 -5.48
CA ASN A 446 11.79 2.11 -4.50
C ASN A 446 13.14 1.64 -5.04
N GLU A 447 14.11 2.55 -5.01
CA GLU A 447 15.50 2.35 -5.42
C GLU A 447 15.66 1.63 -6.78
N PRO A 448 14.93 2.05 -7.83
CA PRO A 448 15.21 1.53 -9.16
C PRO A 448 16.59 2.01 -9.62
N SER A 449 17.22 1.28 -10.55
CA SER A 449 18.42 1.75 -11.25
C SER A 449 18.07 2.88 -12.25
N SER A 450 17.69 4.04 -11.71
CA SER A 450 17.14 5.20 -12.45
C SER A 450 18.18 5.93 -13.31
N ALA A 451 19.47 5.61 -13.16
CA ALA A 451 20.53 6.08 -14.05
C ALA A 451 20.61 5.33 -15.39
N LEU A 452 19.95 4.17 -15.52
CA LEU A 452 19.94 3.41 -16.76
C LEU A 452 19.12 4.13 -17.84
N LYS A 453 19.61 4.16 -19.08
CA LYS A 453 18.95 4.85 -20.20
C LYS A 453 17.44 4.53 -20.36
N PRO A 454 16.97 3.28 -20.23
CA PRO A 454 15.55 2.97 -20.33
C PRO A 454 14.69 3.59 -19.22
N ALA A 455 15.28 3.86 -18.04
CA ALA A 455 14.55 4.32 -16.86
C ALA A 455 13.85 5.66 -17.09
N GLY A 456 14.47 6.58 -17.84
CA GLY A 456 13.87 7.89 -18.12
C GLY A 456 12.52 7.78 -18.83
N TYR A 457 12.43 6.96 -19.89
CA TYR A 457 11.16 6.73 -20.59
C TYR A 457 10.17 5.93 -19.73
N TYR A 458 10.66 4.90 -19.04
CA TYR A 458 9.87 4.04 -18.16
C TYR A 458 9.14 4.87 -17.09
N PHE A 459 9.88 5.66 -16.30
CA PHE A 459 9.31 6.44 -15.21
C PHE A 459 8.52 7.66 -15.70
N LYS A 460 8.89 8.27 -16.84
CA LYS A 460 8.04 9.30 -17.46
C LYS A 460 6.65 8.76 -17.74
N THR A 461 6.57 7.59 -18.36
CA THR A 461 5.30 6.96 -18.76
C THR A 461 4.50 6.57 -17.53
N LEU A 462 5.12 5.90 -16.58
CA LEU A 462 4.49 5.43 -15.35
C LEU A 462 3.93 6.57 -14.47
N ILE A 463 4.73 7.63 -14.26
CA ILE A 463 4.31 8.79 -13.46
C ILE A 463 3.19 9.55 -14.16
N THR A 464 3.27 9.73 -15.49
CA THR A 464 2.22 10.39 -16.27
C THR A 464 0.91 9.61 -16.24
N HIS A 465 1.00 8.28 -16.34
CA HIS A 465 -0.16 7.40 -16.24
C HIS A 465 -0.81 7.48 -14.85
N THR A 466 -0.01 7.39 -13.78
CA THR A 466 -0.51 7.52 -12.39
C THR A 466 -1.24 8.85 -12.17
N LYS A 467 -0.70 9.97 -12.68
CA LYS A 467 -1.35 11.29 -12.63
C LYS A 467 -2.65 11.38 -13.44
N THR A 468 -2.79 10.55 -14.47
CA THR A 468 -4.03 10.48 -15.26
C THR A 468 -5.11 9.70 -14.52
N LEU A 469 -4.72 8.68 -13.73
CA LEU A 469 -5.64 7.92 -12.88
C LEU A 469 -6.12 8.74 -11.68
N ASP A 470 -5.22 9.50 -11.04
CA ASP A 470 -5.54 10.36 -9.90
C ASP A 470 -4.84 11.73 -10.02
N PRO A 471 -5.55 12.78 -10.47
CA PRO A 471 -5.01 14.13 -10.56
C PRO A 471 -4.98 14.87 -9.22
N THR A 472 -5.51 14.29 -8.14
CA THR A 472 -5.69 14.96 -6.84
C THR A 472 -4.50 14.83 -5.89
N ARG A 473 -3.50 14.02 -6.26
CA ARG A 473 -2.33 13.71 -5.43
C ARG A 473 -1.03 13.80 -6.24
N PRO A 474 0.07 14.26 -5.64
CA PRO A 474 1.40 14.19 -6.23
C PRO A 474 1.87 12.74 -6.42
N VAL A 475 2.83 12.56 -7.32
CA VAL A 475 3.48 11.28 -7.62
C VAL A 475 4.99 11.39 -7.42
N THR A 476 5.58 10.37 -6.82
CA THR A 476 7.03 10.25 -6.57
C THR A 476 7.53 8.84 -6.89
N PHE A 477 8.83 8.64 -6.81
CA PHE A 477 9.44 7.36 -6.51
C PHE A 477 10.64 7.62 -5.59
N VAL A 478 11.05 6.61 -4.85
CA VAL A 478 12.15 6.71 -3.89
C VAL A 478 13.47 6.36 -4.57
N THR A 479 14.47 7.26 -4.52
CA THR A 479 15.75 7.09 -5.20
C THR A 479 16.93 7.02 -4.23
N ASN A 480 17.91 6.17 -4.57
CA ASN A 480 19.27 6.16 -4.01
C ASN A 480 20.32 6.53 -5.08
N THR A 481 19.88 6.96 -6.26
CA THR A 481 20.77 7.35 -7.38
C THR A 481 21.31 8.76 -7.17
N LYS A 482 22.48 9.07 -7.74
CA LYS A 482 23.06 10.41 -7.67
C LYS A 482 22.19 11.43 -8.44
N TYR A 483 22.05 12.63 -7.87
CA TYR A 483 21.17 13.70 -8.37
C TYR A 483 21.32 14.08 -9.85
N ASP A 484 22.52 13.99 -10.43
CA ASP A 484 22.80 14.35 -11.82
C ASP A 484 22.71 13.18 -12.80
N ALA A 485 22.59 11.95 -12.29
CA ALA A 485 22.46 10.74 -13.07
C ALA A 485 21.02 10.22 -13.13
N ASP A 486 20.15 10.63 -12.20
CA ASP A 486 18.79 10.13 -12.10
C ASP A 486 17.91 10.62 -13.26
N LEU A 487 17.54 9.70 -14.16
CA LEU A 487 16.72 10.01 -15.33
C LEU A 487 15.22 10.02 -15.03
N GLY A 488 14.79 9.54 -13.87
CA GLY A 488 13.38 9.54 -13.42
C GLY A 488 13.00 10.79 -12.63
N ALA A 489 13.95 11.35 -11.86
CA ALA A 489 13.75 12.51 -10.99
C ALA A 489 13.14 13.78 -11.66
N PRO A 490 13.35 14.06 -12.97
CA PRO A 490 12.66 15.16 -13.63
C PRO A 490 11.12 15.05 -13.61
N TYR A 491 10.54 13.85 -13.47
CA TYR A 491 9.10 13.62 -13.64
C TYR A 491 8.28 13.61 -12.34
N VAL A 492 8.90 13.40 -11.19
CA VAL A 492 8.23 13.37 -9.87
C VAL A 492 7.79 14.76 -9.42
N ASP A 493 6.82 14.86 -8.52
CA ASP A 493 6.42 16.15 -7.90
C ASP A 493 7.24 16.45 -6.64
N VAL A 494 7.63 15.42 -5.91
CA VAL A 494 8.43 15.48 -4.67
C VAL A 494 9.61 14.53 -4.82
N ILE A 495 10.81 14.97 -4.44
CA ILE A 495 12.03 14.13 -4.49
C ILE A 495 12.13 13.35 -3.17
N CYS A 496 12.08 12.02 -3.24
CA CYS A 496 12.29 11.15 -2.07
C CYS A 496 13.67 10.49 -2.18
N VAL A 497 14.57 10.76 -1.23
CA VAL A 497 15.95 10.25 -1.27
C VAL A 497 16.25 9.35 -0.09
N ASN A 498 16.83 8.19 -0.40
CA ASN A 498 17.41 7.28 0.57
C ASN A 498 18.91 7.55 0.69
N SER A 499 19.42 7.70 1.90
CA SER A 499 20.87 7.77 2.13
C SER A 499 21.28 7.24 3.49
N TYR A 500 22.41 6.53 3.50
CA TYR A 500 22.91 5.73 4.62
C TYR A 500 24.39 6.01 4.88
N PHE A 501 24.73 7.29 4.98
CA PHE A 501 26.08 7.77 5.30
C PHE A 501 26.55 7.21 6.63
N SER A 502 27.85 6.88 6.72
CA SER A 502 28.48 6.14 7.82
C SER A 502 28.10 4.66 7.93
N TRP A 503 27.02 4.21 7.26
CA TRP A 503 26.54 2.83 7.36
C TRP A 503 26.95 1.94 6.18
N TYR A 504 26.47 2.21 4.96
CA TYR A 504 26.79 1.37 3.79
C TYR A 504 28.10 1.78 3.11
N HIS A 505 28.58 2.98 3.41
CA HIS A 505 29.88 3.52 3.00
C HIS A 505 30.45 4.33 4.16
N ASP A 506 31.78 4.57 4.15
CA ASP A 506 32.48 5.28 5.22
C ASP A 506 32.17 4.67 6.61
N TYR A 507 32.25 3.34 6.69
CA TYR A 507 31.82 2.52 7.83
C TYR A 507 32.31 3.07 9.17
N GLY A 508 31.38 3.50 10.03
CA GLY A 508 31.70 4.00 11.38
C GLY A 508 32.12 5.46 11.48
N HIS A 509 32.31 6.16 10.35
CA HIS A 509 32.71 7.57 10.32
C HIS A 509 31.51 8.51 10.46
N LEU A 510 31.07 8.81 11.69
CA LEU A 510 29.90 9.65 11.92
C LEU A 510 30.11 11.11 11.49
N GLU A 511 31.36 11.58 11.50
CA GLU A 511 31.77 12.94 11.16
C GLU A 511 31.49 13.34 9.70
N VAL A 512 31.33 12.35 8.80
CA VAL A 512 31.08 12.62 7.38
C VAL A 512 29.60 12.86 7.07
N ILE A 513 28.69 12.47 7.96
CA ILE A 513 27.23 12.52 7.73
C ILE A 513 26.80 13.95 7.40
N GLN A 514 27.15 14.92 8.24
CA GLN A 514 26.70 16.30 8.08
C GLN A 514 27.15 16.94 6.75
N PRO A 515 28.44 16.91 6.36
CA PRO A 515 28.87 17.50 5.09
C PRO A 515 28.30 16.76 3.87
N GLN A 516 28.24 15.42 3.89
CA GLN A 516 27.68 14.64 2.77
C GLN A 516 26.19 14.90 2.59
N LEU A 517 25.41 14.88 3.67
CA LEU A 517 23.98 15.12 3.66
C LEU A 517 23.62 16.54 3.24
N LYS A 518 24.37 17.54 3.72
CA LYS A 518 24.20 18.93 3.27
C LYS A 518 24.44 19.06 1.76
N SER A 519 25.51 18.43 1.25
CA SER A 519 25.81 18.42 -0.18
C SER A 519 24.69 17.74 -0.99
N GLN A 520 24.21 16.57 -0.54
CA GLN A 520 23.12 15.84 -1.17
C GLN A 520 21.88 16.73 -1.32
N PHE A 521 21.37 17.32 -0.23
CA PHE A 521 20.17 18.15 -0.27
C PHE A 521 20.32 19.38 -1.17
N GLU A 522 21.47 20.05 -1.08
CA GLU A 522 21.74 21.24 -1.90
C GLU A 522 21.80 20.90 -3.38
N ASN A 523 22.41 19.77 -3.75
CA ASN A 523 22.51 19.36 -5.14
C ASN A 523 21.15 18.93 -5.72
N TRP A 524 20.38 18.13 -4.98
CA TRP A 524 19.02 17.76 -5.39
C TRP A 524 18.14 18.99 -5.61
N TYR A 525 18.13 19.91 -4.64
CA TYR A 525 17.30 21.11 -4.76
C TYR A 525 17.78 22.07 -5.85
N LYS A 526 19.09 22.26 -6.02
CA LYS A 526 19.66 23.10 -7.09
C LYS A 526 19.28 22.59 -8.47
N THR A 527 19.30 21.26 -8.66
CA THR A 527 19.04 20.63 -9.96
C THR A 527 17.56 20.59 -10.31
N HIS A 528 16.69 20.23 -9.36
CA HIS A 528 15.27 19.94 -9.69
C HIS A 528 14.27 21.00 -9.20
N LYS A 529 14.62 21.85 -8.23
CA LYS A 529 13.71 22.88 -7.66
C LYS A 529 12.38 22.31 -7.16
N LYS A 530 12.47 21.18 -6.47
CA LYS A 530 11.34 20.45 -5.88
C LYS A 530 11.59 20.20 -4.39
N PRO A 531 10.52 20.08 -3.57
CA PRO A 531 10.68 19.73 -2.18
C PRO A 531 11.28 18.33 -2.04
N VAL A 532 12.01 18.13 -0.95
CA VAL A 532 12.77 16.89 -0.69
C VAL A 532 12.28 16.22 0.59
N ILE A 533 12.08 14.91 0.52
CA ILE A 533 11.86 14.04 1.68
C ILE A 533 13.08 13.14 1.83
N GLN A 534 13.64 13.07 3.04
CA GLN A 534 14.53 11.97 3.39
C GLN A 534 13.64 10.74 3.64
N SER A 535 13.51 9.87 2.65
CA SER A 535 12.59 8.74 2.70
C SER A 535 13.16 7.55 3.44
N GLU A 536 14.48 7.40 3.55
CA GLU A 536 15.12 6.39 4.41
C GLU A 536 16.46 6.88 4.92
N TYR A 537 16.74 6.61 6.19
CA TYR A 537 18.04 6.76 6.85
C TYR A 537 18.05 5.88 8.11
N GLY A 538 19.23 5.46 8.58
CA GLY A 538 19.36 4.70 9.83
C GLY A 538 20.51 3.69 9.84
N ALA A 539 20.91 3.24 11.03
CA ALA A 539 21.89 2.17 11.24
C ALA A 539 21.20 0.89 11.72
N GLU A 540 21.80 -0.27 11.43
CA GLU A 540 21.37 -1.47 12.16
C GLU A 540 21.80 -1.36 13.62
N ALA A 541 20.96 -1.85 14.52
CA ALA A 541 21.21 -1.91 15.95
C ALA A 541 20.69 -3.24 16.50
N ILE A 542 21.56 -4.00 17.15
CA ILE A 542 21.17 -5.22 17.85
C ILE A 542 20.79 -4.82 19.27
N ALA A 543 19.53 -5.06 19.66
CA ALA A 543 19.05 -4.69 20.99
C ALA A 543 19.92 -5.34 22.08
N GLY A 544 20.39 -4.52 23.03
CA GLY A 544 21.31 -4.93 24.09
C GLY A 544 22.79 -4.90 23.73
N PHE A 545 23.17 -4.56 22.50
CA PHE A 545 24.57 -4.26 22.18
C PHE A 545 24.87 -2.81 22.54
N HIS A 546 25.82 -2.63 23.47
CA HIS A 546 26.25 -1.33 23.96
C HIS A 546 27.75 -1.18 23.83
N GLU A 547 28.23 -0.01 23.43
CA GLU A 547 29.67 0.27 23.28
C GLU A 547 29.96 1.77 23.39
N ASP A 548 31.11 2.11 24.01
CA ASP A 548 31.66 3.47 24.06
C ASP A 548 33.17 3.45 23.75
N PRO A 549 33.65 4.16 22.72
CA PRO A 549 32.89 5.04 21.81
C PRO A 549 31.88 4.26 20.94
N PRO A 550 30.84 4.92 20.39
CA PRO A 550 29.81 4.25 19.60
C PRO A 550 30.39 3.44 18.42
N LEU A 551 30.11 2.14 18.37
CA LEU A 551 30.50 1.25 17.27
C LEU A 551 29.28 0.71 16.52
N MET A 552 29.45 0.40 15.23
CA MET A 552 28.39 -0.16 14.39
C MET A 552 27.66 -1.31 15.09
N PHE A 553 26.33 -1.38 14.91
CA PHE A 553 25.41 -2.30 15.57
C PHE A 553 25.09 -2.02 17.05
N SER A 554 25.81 -1.13 17.74
CA SER A 554 25.41 -0.70 19.09
C SER A 554 24.23 0.27 19.05
N GLU A 555 23.45 0.30 20.15
CA GLU A 555 22.36 1.27 20.28
C GLU A 555 22.87 2.72 20.32
N GLU A 556 24.05 2.95 20.90
CA GLU A 556 24.69 4.27 20.94
C GLU A 556 25.10 4.75 19.53
N TYR A 557 25.52 3.85 18.64
CA TYR A 557 25.86 4.21 17.27
C TYR A 557 24.63 4.59 16.46
N GLN A 558 23.53 3.85 16.62
CA GLN A 558 22.26 4.21 16.00
C GLN A 558 21.80 5.60 16.46
N LYS A 559 21.88 5.86 17.77
CA LYS A 559 21.62 7.19 18.33
C LYS A 559 22.50 8.28 17.70
N ALA A 560 23.82 8.11 17.73
CA ALA A 560 24.77 9.12 17.29
C ALA A 560 24.66 9.40 15.78
N LEU A 561 24.36 8.38 14.97
CA LEU A 561 24.03 8.54 13.55
C LEU A 561 22.81 9.44 13.38
N LEU A 562 21.71 9.14 14.07
CA LEU A 562 20.46 9.90 13.93
C LEU A 562 20.65 11.36 14.34
N GLU A 563 21.36 11.64 15.43
CA GLU A 563 21.65 13.00 15.88
C GLU A 563 22.40 13.82 14.81
N ASN A 564 23.34 13.21 14.08
CA ASN A 564 24.05 13.86 12.98
C ASN A 564 23.14 14.17 11.78
N TYR A 565 22.25 13.24 11.43
CA TYR A 565 21.23 13.49 10.38
C TYR A 565 20.27 14.61 10.78
N HIS A 566 19.74 14.55 12.00
CA HIS A 566 18.77 15.49 12.55
C HIS A 566 19.28 16.93 12.60
N SER A 567 20.59 17.12 12.87
CA SER A 567 21.24 18.44 12.83
C SER A 567 21.13 19.11 11.45
N VAL A 568 21.28 18.34 10.37
CA VAL A 568 21.13 18.86 9.00
C VAL A 568 19.66 19.04 8.64
N PHE A 569 18.79 18.12 9.06
CA PHE A 569 17.35 18.24 8.83
C PHE A 569 16.77 19.52 9.44
N ASP A 570 17.21 19.87 10.66
CA ASP A 570 16.75 21.07 11.34
C ASP A 570 17.13 22.38 10.62
N GLN A 571 18.20 22.34 9.82
CA GLN A 571 18.56 23.44 8.91
C GLN A 571 17.66 23.42 7.67
N LYS A 572 17.58 22.28 6.98
CA LYS A 572 16.91 22.18 5.66
C LYS A 572 15.38 22.18 5.73
N ARG A 573 14.76 21.80 6.86
CA ARG A 573 13.31 21.84 7.07
C ARG A 573 12.70 23.24 7.05
N LYS A 574 13.55 24.26 7.22
CA LYS A 574 13.16 25.68 7.10
C LYS A 574 13.21 26.19 5.66
N GLU A 575 13.75 25.38 4.74
CA GLU A 575 13.96 25.73 3.34
C GLU A 575 13.02 24.91 2.43
N TYR A 576 13.40 23.68 2.10
CA TYR A 576 12.73 22.83 1.09
C TYR A 576 12.63 21.36 1.50
N MET A 577 13.18 20.97 2.66
CA MET A 577 12.98 19.63 3.17
C MET A 577 11.60 19.55 3.82
N VAL A 578 10.72 18.72 3.26
CA VAL A 578 9.32 18.61 3.70
C VAL A 578 9.07 17.32 4.47
N GLY A 579 10.07 16.47 4.68
CA GLY A 579 9.85 15.25 5.44
C GLY A 579 11.08 14.45 5.81
N GLU A 580 10.99 13.72 6.93
CA GLU A 580 11.93 12.71 7.41
C GLU A 580 11.20 11.41 7.77
N LEU A 581 11.61 10.31 7.15
CA LEU A 581 11.06 8.97 7.39
C LEU A 581 12.19 8.03 7.81
N ILE A 582 12.23 7.66 9.09
CA ILE A 582 13.27 6.77 9.61
C ILE A 582 13.12 5.37 9.00
N TRP A 583 14.24 4.76 8.61
CA TRP A 583 14.31 3.34 8.30
C TRP A 583 14.84 2.58 9.53
N ASN A 584 14.00 1.83 10.23
CA ASN A 584 12.57 1.62 9.99
C ASN A 584 11.76 1.51 11.29
N PHE A 585 10.45 1.35 11.20
CA PHE A 585 9.57 1.25 12.37
C PHE A 585 9.97 0.09 13.28
N ALA A 586 10.06 -1.13 12.75
CA ALA A 586 10.43 -2.30 13.54
C ALA A 586 11.35 -3.23 12.76
N ASP A 587 12.23 -3.95 13.44
CA ASP A 587 13.03 -5.01 12.81
C ASP A 587 12.14 -6.01 12.06
N PHE A 588 12.62 -6.55 10.95
CA PHE A 588 11.83 -7.41 10.06
C PHE A 588 12.71 -8.41 9.32
N MET A 589 12.11 -9.44 8.71
CA MET A 589 12.87 -10.54 8.09
C MET A 589 13.38 -10.22 6.68
N THR A 590 14.57 -10.72 6.34
CA THR A 590 15.19 -10.65 5.01
C THR A 590 15.65 -12.04 4.56
N ASN A 591 16.12 -12.15 3.31
CA ASN A 591 16.92 -13.30 2.91
C ASN A 591 18.21 -13.39 3.74
N GLN A 592 18.74 -14.62 3.86
CA GLN A 592 19.97 -14.87 4.60
C GLN A 592 21.18 -14.32 3.85
N THR A 593 21.92 -13.42 4.49
CA THR A 593 23.22 -12.93 4.02
C THR A 593 24.11 -12.65 5.23
N PRO A 594 25.44 -12.61 5.07
CA PRO A 594 26.34 -12.23 6.16
C PRO A 594 26.10 -10.82 6.72
N MET A 595 25.42 -9.94 5.97
CA MET A 595 25.10 -8.57 6.38
C MET A 595 23.77 -8.45 7.13
N ARG A 596 23.01 -9.55 7.28
CA ARG A 596 21.66 -9.54 7.86
C ARG A 596 21.57 -10.50 9.04
N VAL A 597 21.58 -9.95 10.25
CA VAL A 597 21.55 -10.72 11.50
C VAL A 597 20.11 -11.15 11.81
N ILE A 598 19.64 -12.24 11.20
CA ILE A 598 18.23 -12.68 11.29
C ILE A 598 17.29 -11.55 10.87
N GLY A 599 17.44 -11.13 9.61
CA GLY A 599 16.72 -10.02 9.05
C GLY A 599 17.44 -8.68 9.16
N ASN A 600 16.70 -7.61 8.89
CA ASN A 600 17.16 -6.24 8.97
C ASN A 600 16.93 -5.72 10.40
N LYS A 601 17.97 -5.13 10.99
CA LYS A 601 17.98 -4.64 12.38
C LYS A 601 17.99 -3.12 12.52
N LYS A 602 17.60 -2.40 11.47
CA LYS A 602 17.50 -0.93 11.49
C LYS A 602 16.30 -0.40 12.26
N GLY A 603 15.43 -1.29 12.75
CA GLY A 603 14.22 -0.95 13.49
C GLY A 603 14.52 -0.10 14.70
N ILE A 604 13.69 0.93 14.90
CA ILE A 604 13.64 1.69 16.15
C ILE A 604 12.89 0.91 17.24
N PHE A 605 11.99 0.01 16.82
CA PHE A 605 11.45 -1.06 17.63
C PHE A 605 12.08 -2.40 17.23
N THR A 606 12.13 -3.34 18.18
CA THR A 606 12.34 -4.75 17.84
C THR A 606 11.16 -5.30 17.04
N ARG A 607 11.33 -6.48 16.43
CA ARG A 607 10.26 -7.16 15.68
C ARG A 607 9.00 -7.39 16.54
N GLN A 608 9.19 -7.53 17.86
CA GLN A 608 8.14 -7.70 18.88
C GLN A 608 7.57 -6.37 19.42
N ARG A 609 7.90 -5.23 18.79
CA ARG A 609 7.39 -3.89 19.15
C ARG A 609 7.88 -3.37 20.51
N HIS A 610 9.05 -3.82 20.96
CA HIS A 610 9.75 -3.22 22.10
C HIS A 610 10.64 -2.06 21.63
N PRO A 611 10.64 -0.90 22.30
CA PRO A 611 11.47 0.23 21.90
C PRO A 611 12.95 -0.05 22.14
N LYS A 612 13.80 0.23 21.16
CA LYS A 612 15.24 0.45 21.36
C LYS A 612 15.46 1.88 21.89
N ASN A 613 16.67 2.19 22.36
CA ASN A 613 16.99 3.52 22.91
C ASN A 613 16.63 4.66 21.95
N VAL A 614 16.88 4.47 20.65
CA VAL A 614 16.62 5.48 19.62
C VAL A 614 15.14 5.87 19.48
N ALA A 615 14.20 4.99 19.84
CA ALA A 615 12.77 5.27 19.74
C ALA A 615 12.36 6.44 20.66
N PHE A 616 13.01 6.57 21.81
CA PHE A 616 12.77 7.68 22.75
C PHE A 616 13.30 9.01 22.21
N ILE A 617 14.44 8.98 21.51
CA ILE A 617 15.04 10.17 20.89
C ILE A 617 14.16 10.69 19.75
N LEU A 618 13.69 9.78 18.89
CA LEU A 618 12.75 10.14 17.83
C LEU A 618 11.43 10.66 18.38
N ARG A 619 10.93 10.06 19.46
CA ARG A 619 9.75 10.56 20.16
C ARG A 619 9.93 12.02 20.59
N GLU A 620 10.99 12.32 21.33
CA GLU A 620 11.27 13.69 21.76
C GLU A 620 11.35 14.66 20.58
N ARG A 621 12.03 14.26 19.49
CA ARG A 621 12.14 15.04 18.26
C ARG A 621 10.78 15.32 17.61
N TYR A 622 9.96 14.30 17.40
CA TYR A 622 8.70 14.45 16.67
C TYR A 622 7.67 15.26 17.45
N TRP A 623 7.57 15.06 18.76
CA TRP A 623 6.74 15.92 19.61
C TRP A 623 7.23 17.38 19.65
N ARG A 624 8.55 17.61 19.64
CA ARG A 624 9.13 18.96 19.54
C ARG A 624 8.74 19.63 18.21
N ILE A 625 8.92 18.94 17.08
CA ILE A 625 8.56 19.46 15.75
C ILE A 625 7.06 19.79 15.67
N ALA A 626 6.20 18.90 16.17
CA ALA A 626 4.76 19.10 16.19
C ALA A 626 4.31 20.30 17.06
N ASN A 627 5.00 20.56 18.17
CA ASN A 627 4.69 21.71 19.02
C ASN A 627 5.12 23.04 18.38
N GLU A 628 6.26 23.06 17.67
CA GLU A 628 6.71 24.24 16.93
C GLU A 628 5.70 24.66 15.83
N THR A 629 5.10 23.69 15.14
CA THR A 629 4.11 23.95 14.09
C THR A 629 2.76 24.39 14.65
N ARG A 630 2.34 23.88 15.82
CA ARG A 630 1.09 24.30 16.50
C ARG A 630 1.14 25.75 17.00
N HIS A 631 2.27 26.21 17.53
CA HIS A 631 2.36 27.56 18.14
C HIS A 631 2.37 28.72 17.13
N HIS A 632 2.61 28.46 15.85
CA HIS A 632 2.43 29.47 14.80
C HIS A 632 0.95 29.69 14.41
N HIS A 633 0.01 28.94 14.99
CA HIS A 633 -1.39 28.95 14.61
C HIS A 633 -2.38 29.30 15.74
N SER A 634 -1.90 29.68 16.93
CA SER A 634 -2.78 30.10 18.04
C SER A 634 -2.78 31.62 18.28
N VAL A 635 -3.95 32.24 18.12
CA VAL A 635 -4.40 33.44 18.87
C VAL A 635 -4.48 33.06 20.37
N PRO A 636 -4.29 33.97 21.35
CA PRO A 636 -3.97 33.59 22.73
C PRO A 636 -5.00 32.65 23.40
N ARG A 637 -4.48 31.57 23.99
CA ARG A 637 -5.24 30.55 24.73
C ARG A 637 -5.96 31.13 25.94
N THR A 638 -7.25 30.81 26.08
CA THR A 638 -7.88 30.60 27.38
C THR A 638 -7.70 29.13 27.76
N GLN A 639 -7.17 28.87 28.95
CA GLN A 639 -6.91 27.53 29.46
C GLN A 639 -8.22 26.78 29.76
N CYS A 640 -8.39 25.60 29.16
CA CYS A 640 -9.17 24.51 29.76
C CYS A 640 -8.45 23.20 29.48
N LEU A 641 -7.87 22.62 30.53
CA LEU A 641 -7.32 21.27 30.56
C LEU A 641 -8.48 20.27 30.65
N GLY A 642 -8.60 19.41 29.65
CA GLY A 642 -9.52 18.27 29.64
C GLY A 642 -8.84 17.06 29.00
N THR A 643 -8.13 16.28 29.81
CA THR A 643 -7.68 14.93 29.42
C THR A 643 -8.90 14.02 29.38
N ARG A 644 -9.31 13.57 28.19
CA ARG A 644 -10.17 12.38 28.05
C ARG A 644 -9.30 11.17 27.72
N PRO A 645 -9.40 10.06 28.47
CA PRO A 645 -8.96 8.76 27.99
C PRO A 645 -9.95 8.23 26.94
N PHE A 646 -9.42 7.51 25.96
CA PHE A 646 -10.16 6.80 24.93
C PHE A 646 -11.30 5.95 25.51
N THR A 647 -12.49 6.04 24.92
CA THR A 647 -13.56 5.05 25.09
C THR A 647 -13.69 4.30 23.77
N PHE A 648 -13.67 2.97 23.86
CA PHE A 648 -13.71 2.03 22.74
C PHE A 648 -15.07 2.02 22.03
#